data_AF-A0A2E5IYW6-F1
#
_entry.id   AF-A0A2E5IYW6-F1
#
_cell.length_a   1.000
_cell.length_b   1.000
_cell.length_c   1.000
_cell.angle_alpha   90.00
_cell.angle_beta   90.00
_cell.angle_gamma   90.00
#
_symmetry.space_group_name_H-M   'P 1'
#
loop_
_entity.id
_entity.type
_entity.pdbx_description
1 polymer ?
#
loop_
_entity_poly.entity_id
_entity_poly.type
_entity_poly.pdbx_seq_one_letter_code
_entity_poly.pdbx_strand_id
1 'polypeptide(L)'
;MALTALVIGLLVMILWAGVLVPTRTQPFQVIPAVFAFTMVISLLIGASPTTVIRSAIRIIGFSIPFAGVAIAMVTDPSRAHAWTILGELGPLLAAGSLGAVVVAVHSSRFKPPAMTMTFGGAAGIGTTIIFLLLVNTPASHGALAAGWGTGAAIALVIMAVPTARNEHVLGELPTRILPTLLAWVVALAASVPSRVRHELSSSDGALALAITITGCVIAFVVLLWTARIGSGPQPYLSRVKSRYQKLSPALMHVCLLGIGVLQAMSYSSVAIDDLGRYWSIADSLTNGLGYEIWEAGASTAQGIEGSRWMDLPTLPILMIGTFALTGHTYASALLPMALANTLFPTLAFVTTRALGVGISMAFSAAVLLTVMPTFQIYSLGAAEPDPIFAALVMGLAWTYTRALEHSSVKKWFLLGLVAALLALTRPEGPFYALTLVLVGTASTRSIRALAAVTVPLTVLVVPFILVSVVSVGRPWPQAPQGLGIDSLVQNVSVAANHVWEFLARVLLLNDVRFPILTCVLFGAFVVGAWALTARRRAFGALPLAVIGNLVITLSIRPLALSPDEPQEFLRHIGPAFPIFVVVVTYGIHAATKNLTARFPISSPSIKILGLASAIYFTVGSLYLLATPEEFHHGDRSGSLLRSDIYVNADTLWTHPITLPCPPCTESGQWDFLDFRNELFDHYRAYDAHSSSDGAAYQTLTGLLAALGLTAALATTRRPRPWINNDQRHNQADQKTTETDHQD
;
A
#
# COMPACT_ATOMS: atom_id res chain seq x y z
N MET A 1 51.34 -24.21 16.39
CA MET A 1 51.79 -22.81 16.46
C MET A 1 50.66 -21.80 16.22
N ALA A 2 50.00 -21.75 15.05
CA ALA A 2 48.88 -20.79 14.84
C ALA A 2 47.65 -21.02 15.75
N LEU A 3 47.27 -22.28 15.98
CA LEU A 3 46.18 -22.64 16.90
C LEU A 3 46.54 -22.28 18.36
N THR A 4 47.79 -22.53 18.73
CA THR A 4 48.33 -22.23 20.07
C THR A 4 48.37 -20.72 20.33
N ALA A 5 48.78 -19.92 19.33
CA ALA A 5 48.77 -18.46 19.41
C ALA A 5 47.34 -17.87 19.46
N LEU A 6 46.37 -18.49 18.75
CA LEU A 6 44.96 -18.09 18.80
C LEU A 6 44.34 -18.38 20.17
N VAL A 7 44.60 -19.57 20.73
CA VAL A 7 44.10 -19.97 22.05
C VAL A 7 44.71 -19.11 23.15
N ILE A 8 46.02 -18.81 23.07
CA ILE A 8 46.70 -17.91 24.02
C ILE A 8 46.19 -16.47 23.86
N GLY A 9 45.98 -15.98 22.63
CA GLY A 9 45.44 -14.63 22.38
C GLY A 9 44.01 -14.45 22.92
N LEU A 10 43.16 -15.48 22.77
CA LEU A 10 41.80 -15.48 23.35
C LEU A 10 41.83 -15.56 24.88
N LEU A 11 42.72 -16.39 25.45
CA LEU A 11 42.87 -16.49 26.90
C LEU A 11 43.38 -15.18 27.52
N VAL A 12 44.34 -14.52 26.86
CA VAL A 12 44.86 -13.21 27.28
C VAL A 12 43.77 -12.14 27.16
N MET A 13 42.95 -12.12 26.11
CA MET A 13 41.81 -11.20 26.01
C MET A 13 40.73 -11.43 27.07
N ILE A 14 40.42 -12.70 27.39
CA ILE A 14 39.43 -13.08 28.42
C ILE A 14 39.95 -12.72 29.82
N LEU A 15 41.25 -12.91 30.07
CA LEU A 15 41.91 -12.53 31.33
C LEU A 15 42.07 -11.00 31.46
N TRP A 16 42.38 -10.29 30.37
CA TRP A 16 42.53 -8.83 30.35
C TRP A 16 41.20 -8.09 30.55
N ALA A 17 40.08 -8.71 30.20
CA ALA A 17 38.73 -8.17 30.41
C ALA A 17 38.15 -8.43 31.82
N GLY A 18 38.85 -9.16 32.71
CA GLY A 18 38.41 -9.39 34.11
C GLY A 18 37.17 -10.28 34.28
N VAL A 19 36.76 -11.04 33.27
CA VAL A 19 35.42 -11.66 33.16
C VAL A 19 35.22 -12.95 33.98
N LEU A 20 36.22 -13.45 34.71
CA LEU A 20 36.12 -14.79 35.35
C LEU A 20 35.82 -14.82 36.84
N VAL A 21 35.54 -13.69 37.50
CA VAL A 21 35.06 -13.71 38.89
C VAL A 21 33.57 -13.36 38.93
N PRO A 22 32.66 -14.34 38.97
CA PRO A 22 31.24 -14.05 39.14
C PRO A 22 31.03 -13.27 40.45
N THR A 23 30.50 -12.06 40.33
CA THR A 23 30.08 -11.30 41.51
C THR A 23 28.70 -11.79 41.95
N ARG A 24 28.42 -11.71 43.26
CA ARG A 24 27.15 -12.17 43.86
C ARG A 24 25.91 -11.54 43.20
N THR A 25 26.06 -10.39 42.55
CA THR A 25 24.99 -9.63 41.90
C THR A 25 24.76 -10.00 40.45
N GLN A 26 25.69 -10.69 39.78
CA GLN A 26 25.59 -11.02 38.34
C GLN A 26 26.15 -12.42 38.04
N PRO A 27 25.54 -13.49 38.58
CA PRO A 27 26.06 -14.85 38.48
C PRO A 27 26.09 -15.40 37.04
N PHE A 28 25.41 -14.76 36.10
CA PHE A 28 25.21 -15.25 34.73
C PHE A 28 26.05 -14.53 33.65
N GLN A 29 26.86 -13.53 34.00
CA GLN A 29 27.69 -12.80 33.02
C GLN A 29 28.74 -13.66 32.32
N VAL A 30 29.14 -14.78 32.92
CA VAL A 30 30.15 -15.68 32.37
C VAL A 30 29.55 -16.63 31.31
N ILE A 31 28.23 -16.80 31.29
CA ILE A 31 27.53 -17.75 30.40
C ILE A 31 27.72 -17.43 28.92
N PRO A 32 27.57 -16.18 28.43
CA PRO A 32 27.75 -15.89 27.00
C PRO A 32 29.18 -16.12 26.50
N ALA A 33 30.19 -15.79 27.32
CA ALA A 33 31.59 -16.03 26.98
C ALA A 33 31.91 -17.53 26.95
N VAL A 34 31.43 -18.28 27.95
CA VAL A 34 31.55 -19.75 27.99
C VAL A 34 30.80 -20.39 26.82
N PHE A 35 29.60 -19.90 26.47
CA PHE A 35 28.81 -20.43 25.37
C PHE A 35 29.45 -20.16 24.00
N ALA A 36 29.98 -18.94 23.77
CA ALA A 36 30.74 -18.59 22.57
C ALA A 36 32.03 -19.42 22.46
N PHE A 37 32.74 -19.61 23.57
CA PHE A 37 33.94 -20.45 23.63
C PHE A 37 33.63 -21.92 23.34
N THR A 38 32.52 -22.43 23.89
CA THR A 38 32.04 -23.81 23.66
C THR A 38 31.58 -24.01 22.21
N MET A 39 30.94 -23.00 21.60
CA MET A 39 30.57 -23.02 20.16
C MET A 39 31.80 -23.06 19.26
N VAL A 40 32.82 -22.25 19.54
CA VAL A 40 34.07 -22.21 18.77
C VAL A 40 34.83 -23.53 18.90
N ILE A 41 34.91 -24.09 20.11
CA ILE A 41 35.52 -25.41 20.34
C ILE A 41 34.73 -26.52 19.64
N SER A 42 33.39 -26.50 19.70
CA SER A 42 32.54 -27.49 19.02
C SER A 42 32.68 -27.44 17.49
N LEU A 43 32.87 -26.25 16.92
CA LEU A 43 33.16 -26.06 15.50
C LEU A 43 34.57 -26.54 15.10
N LEU A 44 35.51 -26.59 16.04
CA LEU A 44 36.90 -27.01 15.81
C LEU A 44 37.11 -28.52 16.02
N ILE A 45 36.36 -29.16 16.92
CA ILE A 45 36.50 -30.61 17.25
C ILE A 45 35.96 -31.52 16.12
N GLY A 46 35.11 -31.01 15.22
CA GLY A 46 34.49 -31.81 14.14
C GLY A 46 35.13 -31.74 12.75
N ALA A 47 36.25 -31.04 12.55
CA ALA A 47 36.74 -30.71 11.20
C ALA A 47 38.09 -31.38 10.83
N SER A 48 38.14 -32.05 9.66
CA SER A 48 39.39 -32.36 8.92
C SER A 48 39.24 -31.99 7.44
N PRO A 49 40.32 -31.79 6.64
CA PRO A 49 41.62 -31.16 6.90
C PRO A 49 41.72 -29.70 6.36
N THR A 50 42.70 -28.96 6.88
CA THR A 50 43.36 -27.67 6.47
C THR A 50 42.59 -26.51 5.81
N THR A 51 41.69 -26.73 4.86
CA THR A 51 41.00 -25.66 4.10
C THR A 51 39.89 -25.01 4.92
N VAL A 52 39.15 -25.81 5.68
CA VAL A 52 38.12 -25.32 6.61
C VAL A 52 38.76 -24.52 7.74
N ILE A 53 39.91 -24.97 8.25
CA ILE A 53 40.67 -24.28 9.30
C ILE A 53 41.20 -22.92 8.80
N ARG A 54 41.72 -22.83 7.57
CA ARG A 54 42.14 -21.54 6.97
C ARG A 54 40.96 -20.58 6.76
N SER A 55 39.80 -21.08 6.33
CA SER A 55 38.61 -20.25 6.16
C SER A 55 38.03 -19.79 7.49
N ALA A 56 38.00 -20.66 8.51
CA ALA A 56 37.59 -20.32 9.86
C ALA A 56 38.53 -19.27 10.48
N ILE A 57 39.85 -19.42 10.32
CA ILE A 57 40.84 -18.42 10.77
C ILE A 57 40.67 -17.08 10.04
N ARG A 58 40.35 -17.08 8.73
CA ARG A 58 40.08 -15.84 7.98
C ARG A 58 38.79 -15.16 8.40
N ILE A 59 37.72 -15.94 8.64
CA ILE A 59 36.43 -15.42 9.13
C ILE A 59 36.61 -14.82 10.52
N ILE A 60 37.27 -15.54 11.44
CA ILE A 60 37.59 -15.08 12.79
C ILE A 60 38.49 -13.83 12.75
N GLY A 61 39.51 -13.81 11.88
CA GLY A 61 40.37 -12.64 11.66
C GLY A 61 39.60 -11.42 11.14
N PHE A 62 38.54 -11.64 10.35
CA PHE A 62 37.66 -10.56 9.85
C PHE A 62 36.66 -10.08 10.91
N SER A 63 36.22 -10.93 11.84
CA SER A 63 35.26 -10.56 12.89
C SER A 63 35.89 -10.01 14.18
N ILE A 64 37.19 -10.22 14.42
CA ILE A 64 37.92 -9.68 15.59
C ILE A 64 37.85 -8.14 15.69
N PRO A 65 38.01 -7.33 14.62
CA PRO A 65 37.87 -5.87 14.71
C PRO A 65 36.45 -5.45 15.11
N PHE A 66 35.42 -6.15 14.60
CA PHE A 66 34.02 -5.84 14.91
C PHE A 66 33.63 -6.25 16.33
N ALA A 67 34.14 -7.39 16.81
CA ALA A 67 33.97 -7.81 18.20
C ALA A 67 34.73 -6.87 19.16
N GLY A 68 35.94 -6.41 18.78
CA GLY A 68 36.71 -5.43 19.55
C GLY A 68 36.02 -4.07 19.66
N VAL A 69 35.42 -3.58 18.56
CA VAL A 69 34.61 -2.35 18.55
C VAL A 69 33.34 -2.52 19.39
N ALA A 70 32.64 -3.65 19.29
CA ALA A 70 31.46 -3.92 20.11
C ALA A 70 31.80 -4.00 21.62
N ILE A 71 32.90 -4.66 22.00
CA ILE A 71 33.34 -4.79 23.39
C ILE A 71 33.86 -3.45 23.96
N ALA A 72 34.62 -2.67 23.18
CA ALA A 72 35.07 -1.34 23.58
C ALA A 72 33.91 -0.34 23.74
N MET A 73 32.79 -0.54 23.03
CA MET A 73 31.60 0.31 23.10
C MET A 73 30.63 -0.11 24.21
N VAL A 74 30.56 -1.40 24.56
CA VAL A 74 29.77 -1.89 25.71
C VAL A 74 30.39 -1.48 27.06
N THR A 75 31.67 -1.15 27.08
CA THR A 75 32.41 -0.82 28.30
C THR A 75 32.48 0.68 28.62
N ASP A 76 31.96 1.56 27.74
CA ASP A 76 31.90 3.03 27.98
C ASP A 76 30.46 3.58 27.81
N PRO A 77 29.72 3.75 28.92
CA PRO A 77 28.32 4.22 28.91
C PRO A 77 28.13 5.68 28.47
N SER A 78 29.18 6.48 28.35
CA SER A 78 29.08 7.93 28.12
C SER A 78 28.74 8.34 26.67
N ARG A 79 28.70 7.37 25.73
CA ARG A 79 28.47 7.62 24.29
C ARG A 79 27.11 7.17 23.78
N ALA A 80 26.03 7.59 24.43
CA ALA A 80 24.64 7.31 24.01
C ALA A 80 24.32 7.71 22.55
N HIS A 81 25.02 8.71 21.98
CA HIS A 81 24.89 9.10 20.56
C HIS A 81 25.39 8.04 19.55
N ALA A 82 26.24 7.09 19.97
CA ALA A 82 26.71 6.03 19.09
C ALA A 82 25.60 5.00 18.76
N TRP A 83 24.54 4.94 19.57
CA TRP A 83 23.44 3.99 19.41
C TRP A 83 22.43 4.43 18.34
N THR A 84 22.21 5.74 18.18
CA THR A 84 21.44 6.33 17.06
C THR A 84 22.17 6.09 15.73
N ILE A 85 23.49 6.25 15.74
CA ILE A 85 24.36 5.94 14.59
C ILE A 85 24.25 4.45 14.19
N LEU A 86 24.01 3.53 15.14
CA LEU A 86 23.80 2.09 14.86
C LEU A 86 22.38 1.77 14.36
N GLY A 87 21.37 2.54 14.75
CA GLY A 87 20.02 2.49 14.17
C GLY A 87 19.99 2.96 12.72
N GLU A 88 20.85 3.90 12.35
CA GLU A 88 20.98 4.40 10.97
C GLU A 88 22.00 3.60 10.13
N LEU A 89 23.13 3.17 10.72
CA LEU A 89 24.13 2.33 10.04
C LEU A 89 23.74 0.86 9.98
N GLY A 90 22.92 0.34 10.89
CA GLY A 90 22.49 -1.07 10.88
C GLY A 90 21.82 -1.48 9.57
N PRO A 91 20.81 -0.74 9.10
CA PRO A 91 20.20 -0.96 7.78
C PRO A 91 21.19 -0.74 6.63
N LEU A 92 22.11 0.21 6.76
CA LEU A 92 23.09 0.56 5.72
C LEU A 92 24.22 -0.47 5.60
N LEU A 93 24.63 -1.07 6.72
CA LEU A 93 25.57 -2.18 6.82
C LEU A 93 24.90 -3.49 6.42
N ALA A 94 23.62 -3.70 6.74
CA ALA A 94 22.83 -4.83 6.25
C ALA A 94 22.63 -4.74 4.73
N ALA A 95 22.35 -3.55 4.19
CA ALA A 95 22.25 -3.31 2.76
C ALA A 95 23.61 -3.40 2.04
N GLY A 96 24.68 -2.89 2.65
CA GLY A 96 26.05 -2.98 2.13
C GLY A 96 26.59 -4.41 2.13
N SER A 97 26.28 -5.20 3.16
CA SER A 97 26.58 -6.63 3.18
C SER A 97 25.70 -7.43 2.21
N LEU A 98 24.42 -7.07 2.04
CA LEU A 98 23.58 -7.61 0.95
C LEU A 98 24.17 -7.29 -0.44
N GLY A 99 24.62 -6.05 -0.65
CA GLY A 99 25.22 -5.59 -1.90
C GLY A 99 26.53 -6.31 -2.20
N ALA A 100 27.41 -6.45 -1.21
CA ALA A 100 28.64 -7.24 -1.33
C ALA A 100 28.36 -8.72 -1.61
N VAL A 101 27.29 -9.28 -1.03
CA VAL A 101 26.83 -10.66 -1.29
C VAL A 101 26.27 -10.81 -2.71
N VAL A 102 25.47 -9.87 -3.20
CA VAL A 102 24.95 -9.87 -4.58
C VAL A 102 26.10 -9.75 -5.58
N VAL A 103 27.09 -8.88 -5.33
CA VAL A 103 28.30 -8.74 -6.16
C VAL A 103 29.17 -10.01 -6.10
N ALA A 104 29.30 -10.64 -4.93
CA ALA A 104 30.05 -11.89 -4.78
C ALA A 104 29.36 -13.09 -5.47
N VAL A 105 28.03 -13.18 -5.41
CA VAL A 105 27.21 -14.17 -6.13
C VAL A 105 27.30 -13.95 -7.64
N HIS A 106 27.38 -12.70 -8.09
CA HIS A 106 27.45 -12.36 -9.51
C HIS A 106 28.86 -12.55 -10.11
N SER A 107 29.91 -12.33 -9.32
CA SER A 107 31.31 -12.36 -9.80
C SER A 107 31.92 -13.76 -9.97
N SER A 108 31.17 -14.85 -9.70
CA SER A 108 31.57 -16.27 -9.87
C SER A 108 32.91 -16.72 -9.23
N ARG A 109 33.56 -15.87 -8.43
CA ARG A 109 34.90 -16.10 -7.86
C ARG A 109 34.92 -16.93 -6.57
N PHE A 110 33.79 -17.20 -5.92
CA PHE A 110 33.74 -17.94 -4.66
C PHE A 110 33.15 -19.34 -4.83
N LYS A 111 33.86 -20.36 -4.32
CA LYS A 111 33.38 -21.76 -4.34
C LYS A 111 32.17 -21.93 -3.39
N PRO A 112 31.18 -22.77 -3.74
CA PRO A 112 29.92 -22.94 -3.00
C PRO A 112 30.03 -23.13 -1.47
N PRO A 113 30.95 -23.95 -0.92
CA PRO A 113 31.07 -24.10 0.53
C PRO A 113 31.55 -22.82 1.23
N ALA A 114 32.30 -21.95 0.54
CA ALA A 114 32.67 -20.64 1.08
C ALA A 114 31.46 -19.72 1.16
N MET A 115 30.53 -19.75 0.19
CA MET A 115 29.30 -18.95 0.25
C MET A 115 28.39 -19.38 1.41
N THR A 116 28.18 -20.68 1.62
CA THR A 116 27.35 -21.18 2.72
C THR A 116 27.95 -20.85 4.09
N MET A 117 29.28 -20.92 4.23
CA MET A 117 29.99 -20.53 5.45
C MET A 117 29.98 -19.01 5.68
N THR A 118 30.10 -18.19 4.63
CA THR A 118 29.98 -16.72 4.76
C THR A 118 28.54 -16.32 5.09
N PHE A 119 27.54 -17.00 4.54
CA PHE A 119 26.12 -16.76 4.85
C PHE A 119 25.77 -17.19 6.27
N GLY A 120 26.20 -18.39 6.68
CA GLY A 120 26.03 -18.88 8.05
C GLY A 120 26.83 -18.06 9.07
N GLY A 121 28.00 -17.54 8.67
CA GLY A 121 28.83 -16.65 9.48
C GLY A 121 28.23 -15.25 9.63
N ALA A 122 27.71 -14.65 8.55
CA ALA A 122 27.04 -13.35 8.61
C ALA A 122 25.70 -13.43 9.37
N ALA A 123 24.92 -14.50 9.16
CA ALA A 123 23.71 -14.77 9.92
C ALA A 123 24.04 -15.06 11.39
N GLY A 124 25.08 -15.85 11.68
CA GLY A 124 25.57 -16.14 13.03
C GLY A 124 26.04 -14.88 13.75
N ILE A 125 26.88 -14.05 13.13
CA ILE A 125 27.39 -12.79 13.69
C ILE A 125 26.25 -11.79 13.88
N GLY A 126 25.33 -11.66 12.92
CA GLY A 126 24.13 -10.82 13.07
C GLY A 126 23.24 -11.29 14.22
N THR A 127 23.07 -12.61 14.38
CA THR A 127 22.32 -13.21 15.49
C THR A 127 23.03 -12.99 16.82
N THR A 128 24.35 -13.10 16.89
CA THR A 128 25.14 -12.84 18.11
C THR A 128 25.14 -11.37 18.51
N ILE A 129 25.27 -10.44 17.56
CA ILE A 129 25.19 -9.00 17.81
C ILE A 129 23.78 -8.65 18.31
N ILE A 130 22.73 -9.20 17.70
CA ILE A 130 21.35 -8.98 18.14
C ILE A 130 21.08 -9.63 19.50
N PHE A 131 21.62 -10.82 19.79
CA PHE A 131 21.55 -11.43 21.11
C PHE A 131 22.25 -10.56 22.17
N LEU A 132 23.43 -10.01 21.86
CA LEU A 132 24.16 -9.10 22.75
C LEU A 132 23.41 -7.77 22.97
N LEU A 133 22.71 -7.27 21.96
CA LEU A 133 21.84 -6.09 22.06
C LEU A 133 20.54 -6.38 22.86
N LEU A 134 20.05 -7.62 22.86
CA LEU A 134 18.79 -8.05 23.48
C LEU A 134 18.93 -8.63 24.90
N VAL A 135 20.10 -9.13 25.31
CA VAL A 135 20.33 -9.66 26.67
C VAL A 135 20.27 -8.58 27.77
N ASN A 136 20.15 -7.30 27.41
CA ASN A 136 19.86 -6.21 28.34
C ASN A 136 18.35 -5.97 28.60
N THR A 137 17.43 -6.82 28.12
CA THR A 137 16.01 -6.75 28.53
C THR A 137 15.73 -7.53 29.82
N PRO A 138 15.01 -6.96 30.81
CA PRO A 138 14.69 -7.65 32.07
C PRO A 138 13.88 -8.94 31.86
N ALA A 139 14.16 -9.95 32.68
CA ALA A 139 13.65 -11.33 32.58
C ALA A 139 12.14 -11.52 32.84
N SER A 140 11.34 -10.46 32.99
CA SER A 140 9.92 -10.55 33.39
C SER A 140 8.93 -10.88 32.25
N HIS A 141 9.38 -11.00 31.00
CA HIS A 141 8.48 -11.21 29.86
C HIS A 141 8.64 -12.60 29.22
N GLY A 142 8.12 -13.62 29.91
CA GLY A 142 8.16 -15.02 29.47
C GLY A 142 7.50 -15.28 28.10
N ALA A 143 6.52 -14.46 27.69
CA ALA A 143 5.84 -14.59 26.40
C ALA A 143 6.73 -14.23 25.20
N LEU A 144 7.56 -13.18 25.33
CA LEU A 144 8.53 -12.78 24.31
C LEU A 144 9.67 -13.79 24.21
N ALA A 145 10.19 -14.25 25.36
CA ALA A 145 11.20 -15.30 25.41
C ALA A 145 10.70 -16.63 24.78
N ALA A 146 9.43 -16.99 25.02
CA ALA A 146 8.81 -18.17 24.43
C ALA A 146 8.59 -18.02 22.91
N GLY A 147 8.10 -16.87 22.45
CA GLY A 147 7.99 -16.56 21.02
C GLY A 147 9.33 -16.61 20.30
N TRP A 148 10.39 -16.08 20.91
CA TRP A 148 11.75 -16.09 20.37
C TRP A 148 12.39 -17.48 20.40
N GLY A 149 12.22 -18.23 21.48
CA GLY A 149 12.66 -19.62 21.57
C GLY A 149 12.01 -20.49 20.50
N THR A 150 10.73 -20.25 20.23
CA THR A 150 9.98 -20.95 19.17
C THR A 150 10.50 -20.56 17.78
N GLY A 151 10.73 -19.27 17.52
CA GLY A 151 11.30 -18.81 16.24
C GLY A 151 12.73 -19.32 15.98
N ALA A 152 13.58 -19.33 17.00
CA ALA A 152 14.94 -19.86 16.94
C ALA A 152 14.94 -21.39 16.74
N ALA A 153 14.07 -22.11 17.46
CA ALA A 153 13.91 -23.56 17.31
C ALA A 153 13.41 -23.93 15.91
N ILE A 154 12.45 -23.19 15.35
CA ILE A 154 11.96 -23.40 13.98
C ILE A 154 13.09 -23.13 12.96
N ALA A 155 13.85 -22.05 13.13
CA ALA A 155 15.00 -21.76 12.27
C ALA A 155 16.07 -22.85 12.34
N LEU A 156 16.36 -23.36 13.55
CA LEU A 156 17.29 -24.48 13.77
C LEU A 156 16.79 -25.77 13.16
N VAL A 157 15.49 -26.10 13.29
CA VAL A 157 14.88 -27.28 12.66
C VAL A 157 14.98 -27.17 11.14
N ILE A 158 14.66 -26.01 10.56
CA ILE A 158 14.79 -25.76 9.11
C ILE A 158 16.24 -25.89 8.64
N MET A 159 17.21 -25.45 9.44
CA MET A 159 18.64 -25.56 9.14
C MET A 159 19.22 -26.97 9.38
N ALA A 160 18.64 -27.75 10.29
CA ALA A 160 19.14 -29.06 10.71
C ALA A 160 18.54 -30.25 9.93
N VAL A 161 17.50 -30.06 9.10
CA VAL A 161 16.97 -31.15 8.25
C VAL A 161 18.07 -31.62 7.29
N PRO A 162 18.55 -32.88 7.40
CA PRO A 162 19.61 -33.38 6.54
C PRO A 162 19.11 -33.43 5.09
N THR A 163 19.81 -32.76 4.18
CA THR A 163 19.59 -32.93 2.75
C THR A 163 20.21 -34.27 2.33
N ALA A 164 19.43 -35.34 2.40
CA ALA A 164 19.81 -36.60 1.76
C ALA A 164 19.90 -36.37 0.24
N ARG A 165 21.13 -36.38 -0.28
CA ARG A 165 21.57 -36.38 -1.69
C ARG A 165 20.73 -35.52 -2.66
N ASN A 166 21.32 -34.46 -3.22
CA ASN A 166 21.34 -34.17 -4.67
C ASN A 166 21.84 -32.74 -4.99
N GLU A 167 22.54 -32.65 -6.12
CA GLU A 167 23.41 -31.57 -6.62
C GLU A 167 22.71 -30.28 -7.10
N HIS A 168 21.51 -29.96 -6.60
CA HIS A 168 20.70 -28.84 -7.12
C HIS A 168 20.24 -27.81 -6.06
N VAL A 169 20.99 -27.69 -4.96
CA VAL A 169 20.63 -26.83 -3.81
C VAL A 169 20.62 -25.32 -4.12
N LEU A 170 21.34 -24.84 -5.14
CA LEU A 170 21.45 -23.40 -5.45
C LEU A 170 20.17 -22.76 -6.04
N GLY A 171 19.26 -23.54 -6.61
CA GLY A 171 18.00 -23.03 -7.17
C GLY A 171 16.93 -22.71 -6.12
N GLU A 172 17.10 -23.15 -4.88
CA GLU A 172 16.04 -23.18 -3.85
C GLU A 172 16.34 -22.33 -2.62
N LEU A 173 17.56 -21.78 -2.51
CA LEU A 173 17.98 -20.95 -1.38
C LEU A 173 17.14 -19.66 -1.23
N PRO A 174 16.83 -18.89 -2.30
CA PRO A 174 16.03 -17.66 -2.18
C PRO A 174 14.61 -17.94 -1.67
N THR A 175 14.02 -19.06 -2.07
CA THR A 175 12.66 -19.46 -1.66
C THR A 175 12.56 -19.97 -0.23
N ARG A 176 13.67 -20.45 0.35
CA ARG A 176 13.72 -20.94 1.74
C ARG A 176 14.08 -19.84 2.73
N ILE A 177 14.90 -18.88 2.33
CA ILE A 177 15.36 -17.78 3.19
C ILE A 177 14.35 -16.62 3.20
N LEU A 178 13.60 -16.37 2.11
CA LEU A 178 12.69 -15.24 2.03
C LEU A 178 11.63 -15.18 3.15
N PRO A 179 10.98 -16.28 3.58
CA PRO A 179 10.03 -16.24 4.70
C PRO A 179 10.72 -15.92 6.04
N THR A 180 11.93 -16.44 6.23
CA THR A 180 12.75 -16.19 7.43
C THR A 180 13.26 -14.75 7.44
N LEU A 181 13.70 -14.21 6.30
CA LEU A 181 14.08 -12.81 6.10
C LEU A 181 12.90 -11.86 6.32
N LEU A 182 11.69 -12.22 5.86
CA LEU A 182 10.48 -11.43 6.07
C LEU A 182 10.10 -11.38 7.56
N ALA A 183 10.13 -12.52 8.25
CA ALA A 183 9.93 -12.60 9.69
C ALA A 183 10.99 -11.80 10.46
N TRP A 184 12.23 -11.79 9.96
CA TRP A 184 13.34 -11.01 10.51
C TRP A 184 13.20 -9.51 10.32
N VAL A 185 12.78 -9.05 9.13
CA VAL A 185 12.53 -7.62 8.84
C VAL A 185 11.36 -7.10 9.69
N VAL A 186 10.32 -7.91 9.89
CA VAL A 186 9.18 -7.60 10.77
C VAL A 186 9.62 -7.54 12.25
N ALA A 187 10.46 -8.48 12.71
CA ALA A 187 10.98 -8.47 14.08
C ALA A 187 11.95 -7.29 14.33
N LEU A 188 12.74 -6.90 13.32
CA LEU A 188 13.64 -5.73 13.38
C LEU A 188 12.85 -4.42 13.42
N ALA A 189 11.78 -4.30 12.62
CA ALA A 189 10.90 -3.13 12.66
C ALA A 189 10.19 -2.99 14.03
N ALA A 190 9.92 -4.10 14.71
CA ALA A 190 9.29 -4.13 16.03
C ALA A 190 10.25 -3.88 17.22
N SER A 191 11.56 -3.66 17.00
CA SER A 191 12.57 -3.65 18.08
C SER A 191 13.30 -2.31 18.31
N VAL A 192 12.76 -1.18 17.84
CA VAL A 192 13.36 0.16 18.07
C VAL A 192 13.14 0.65 19.53
N PRO A 193 14.12 1.30 20.21
CA PRO A 193 14.11 1.40 21.68
C PRO A 193 13.32 2.57 22.33
N SER A 194 12.57 2.19 23.37
CA SER A 194 12.49 2.73 24.75
C SER A 194 11.63 3.94 25.15
N ARG A 195 11.29 4.92 24.31
CA ARG A 195 10.17 5.86 24.64
C ARG A 195 8.82 5.35 24.13
N VAL A 196 8.85 4.68 22.97
CA VAL A 196 7.71 4.03 22.29
C VAL A 196 7.16 2.82 23.05
N ARG A 197 7.90 2.28 24.03
CA ARG A 197 7.45 1.12 24.83
C ARG A 197 6.43 1.47 25.91
N HIS A 198 6.29 2.76 26.26
CA HIS A 198 5.29 3.20 27.24
C HIS A 198 3.91 3.48 26.61
N GLU A 199 3.85 3.65 25.28
CA GLU A 199 2.63 3.82 24.48
C GLU A 199 2.12 2.49 23.90
N LEU A 200 3.00 1.54 23.59
CA LEU A 200 2.60 0.21 23.11
C LEU A 200 1.89 -0.67 24.17
N SER A 201 1.75 -0.22 25.42
CA SER A 201 0.91 -0.88 26.43
C SER A 201 -0.56 -0.44 26.40
N SER A 202 -0.96 0.50 25.53
CA SER A 202 -2.37 0.94 25.43
C SER A 202 -3.16 0.34 24.25
N SER A 203 -2.54 -0.42 23.33
CA SER A 203 -3.29 -1.12 22.27
C SER A 203 -2.86 -2.58 22.08
N ASP A 204 -3.08 -3.40 23.12
CA ASP A 204 -2.99 -4.87 23.05
C ASP A 204 -3.74 -5.47 21.84
N GLY A 205 -4.77 -4.79 21.32
CA GLY A 205 -5.54 -5.19 20.14
C GLY A 205 -4.76 -5.17 18.83
N ALA A 206 -3.86 -4.22 18.61
CA ALA A 206 -3.08 -4.09 17.37
C ALA A 206 -2.01 -5.19 17.27
N LEU A 207 -1.30 -5.45 18.37
CA LEU A 207 -0.34 -6.54 18.47
C LEU A 207 -1.05 -7.89 18.38
N ALA A 208 -2.19 -8.06 19.06
CA ALA A 208 -3.00 -9.27 18.97
C ALA A 208 -3.50 -9.50 17.54
N LEU A 209 -3.94 -8.45 16.83
CA LEU A 209 -4.38 -8.54 15.44
C LEU A 209 -3.21 -8.90 14.52
N ALA A 210 -2.03 -8.32 14.72
CA ALA A 210 -0.83 -8.65 13.95
C ALA A 210 -0.34 -10.08 14.19
N ILE A 211 -0.35 -10.54 15.44
CA ILE A 211 -0.06 -11.93 15.80
C ILE A 211 -1.12 -12.86 15.21
N THR A 212 -2.40 -12.48 15.24
CA THR A 212 -3.50 -13.28 14.70
C THR A 212 -3.43 -13.37 13.18
N ILE A 213 -3.18 -12.27 12.47
CA ILE A 213 -3.01 -12.27 11.01
C ILE A 213 -1.77 -13.07 10.62
N THR A 214 -0.65 -12.87 11.32
CA THR A 214 0.59 -13.64 11.08
C THR A 214 0.36 -15.12 11.38
N GLY A 215 -0.31 -15.43 12.48
CA GLY A 215 -0.72 -16.77 12.87
C GLY A 215 -1.66 -17.41 11.84
N CYS A 216 -2.61 -16.66 11.29
CA CYS A 216 -3.50 -17.09 10.21
C CYS A 216 -2.77 -17.30 8.89
N VAL A 217 -1.80 -16.45 8.54
CA VAL A 217 -0.96 -16.62 7.35
C VAL A 217 -0.08 -17.86 7.50
N ILE A 218 0.55 -18.04 8.67
CA ILE A 218 1.34 -19.24 8.99
C ILE A 218 0.44 -20.47 8.97
N ALA A 219 -0.72 -20.44 9.65
CA ALA A 219 -1.68 -21.54 9.70
C ALA A 219 -2.25 -21.85 8.32
N PHE A 220 -2.50 -20.85 7.47
CA PHE A 220 -2.92 -21.04 6.08
C PHE A 220 -1.82 -21.68 5.24
N VAL A 221 -0.57 -21.22 5.38
CA VAL A 221 0.60 -21.84 4.74
C VAL A 221 0.79 -23.28 5.22
N VAL A 222 0.61 -23.55 6.52
CA VAL A 222 0.69 -24.87 7.14
C VAL A 222 -0.50 -25.76 6.76
N LEU A 223 -1.72 -25.24 6.66
CA LEU A 223 -2.90 -25.98 6.18
C LEU A 223 -2.72 -26.32 4.70
N LEU A 224 -2.18 -25.43 3.89
CA LEU A 224 -1.81 -25.71 2.50
C LEU A 224 -0.68 -26.74 2.40
N TRP A 225 0.19 -26.78 3.41
CA TRP A 225 1.29 -27.74 3.56
C TRP A 225 0.77 -29.14 3.95
N THR A 226 -0.18 -29.23 4.88
CA THR A 226 -0.72 -30.50 5.41
C THR A 226 -1.88 -31.08 4.60
N ALA A 227 -2.73 -30.24 3.98
CA ALA A 227 -3.99 -30.67 3.37
C ALA A 227 -3.90 -31.52 2.10
N ARG A 228 -2.72 -32.06 1.72
CA ARG A 228 -2.60 -33.21 0.80
C ARG A 228 -1.13 -33.62 0.63
N ILE A 229 -0.62 -34.34 1.63
CA ILE A 229 0.48 -35.29 1.48
C ILE A 229 -0.06 -36.46 0.66
N GLY A 230 -0.28 -36.25 -0.63
CA GLY A 230 -0.53 -37.33 -1.58
C GLY A 230 0.79 -37.98 -1.96
N SER A 231 0.87 -39.30 -1.92
CA SER A 231 1.98 -40.16 -2.35
C SER A 231 2.13 -40.17 -3.88
N GLY A 232 2.47 -39.02 -4.47
CA GLY A 232 2.75 -38.90 -5.90
C GLY A 232 4.25 -38.86 -6.20
N PRO A 233 4.71 -39.40 -7.34
CA PRO A 233 6.13 -39.50 -7.73
C PRO A 233 6.80 -38.17 -8.11
N GLN A 234 6.08 -37.04 -8.09
CA GLN A 234 6.70 -35.74 -8.34
C GLN A 234 7.51 -35.25 -7.14
N PRO A 235 8.71 -34.68 -7.35
CA PRO A 235 9.51 -34.08 -6.29
C PRO A 235 8.69 -33.03 -5.56
N TYR A 236 8.69 -33.10 -4.23
CA TYR A 236 7.84 -32.32 -3.34
C TYR A 236 7.80 -30.81 -3.68
N LEU A 237 8.94 -30.23 -4.03
CA LEU A 237 9.07 -28.81 -4.39
C LEU A 237 8.35 -28.41 -5.68
N SER A 238 8.29 -29.28 -6.70
CA SER A 238 7.53 -28.97 -7.92
C SER A 238 6.03 -28.94 -7.65
N ARG A 239 5.55 -29.78 -6.73
CA ARG A 239 4.16 -29.78 -6.27
C ARG A 239 3.82 -28.53 -5.47
N VAL A 240 4.67 -28.14 -4.50
CA VAL A 240 4.48 -26.91 -3.72
C VAL A 240 4.50 -25.68 -4.63
N LYS A 241 5.49 -25.59 -5.53
CA LYS A 241 5.59 -24.49 -6.51
C LYS A 241 4.36 -24.41 -7.42
N SER A 242 3.92 -25.53 -7.96
CA SER A 242 2.72 -25.61 -8.81
C SER A 242 1.46 -25.19 -8.06
N ARG A 243 1.31 -25.62 -6.80
CA ARG A 243 0.18 -25.23 -5.95
C ARG A 243 0.22 -23.75 -5.59
N TYR A 244 1.38 -23.24 -5.17
CA TYR A 244 1.54 -21.83 -4.86
C TYR A 244 1.18 -20.98 -6.08
N GLN A 245 1.68 -21.32 -7.27
CA GLN A 245 1.33 -20.63 -8.51
C GLN A 245 -0.17 -20.63 -8.84
N LYS A 246 -0.91 -21.69 -8.47
CA LYS A 246 -2.38 -21.74 -8.62
C LYS A 246 -3.09 -20.83 -7.63
N LEU A 247 -2.54 -20.68 -6.42
CA LEU A 247 -3.13 -19.88 -5.34
C LEU A 247 -2.71 -18.41 -5.36
N SER A 248 -1.55 -18.10 -5.95
CA SER A 248 -0.99 -16.75 -5.97
C SER A 248 -1.99 -15.68 -6.46
N PRO A 249 -2.81 -15.90 -7.51
CA PRO A 249 -3.80 -14.91 -7.92
C PRO A 249 -4.83 -14.61 -6.83
N ALA A 250 -5.33 -15.63 -6.13
CA ALA A 250 -6.28 -15.45 -5.03
C ALA A 250 -5.63 -14.73 -3.86
N LEU A 251 -4.40 -15.14 -3.49
CA LEU A 251 -3.63 -14.50 -2.43
C LEU A 251 -3.39 -13.01 -2.71
N MET A 252 -3.06 -12.66 -3.96
CA MET A 252 -2.91 -11.24 -4.34
C MET A 252 -4.19 -10.43 -4.11
N HIS A 253 -5.34 -10.96 -4.51
CA HIS A 253 -6.62 -10.28 -4.31
C HIS A 253 -6.99 -10.17 -2.82
N VAL A 254 -6.73 -11.22 -2.04
CA VAL A 254 -6.91 -11.19 -0.57
C VAL A 254 -6.00 -10.14 0.06
N CYS A 255 -4.74 -10.05 -0.35
CA CYS A 255 -3.82 -9.02 0.12
C CYS A 255 -4.31 -7.61 -0.26
N LEU A 256 -4.77 -7.39 -1.50
CA LEU A 256 -5.29 -6.09 -1.94
C LEU A 256 -6.55 -5.68 -1.18
N LEU A 257 -7.47 -6.61 -0.94
CA LEU A 257 -8.65 -6.37 -0.12
C LEU A 257 -8.27 -6.08 1.33
N GLY A 258 -7.36 -6.86 1.91
CA GLY A 258 -6.88 -6.62 3.27
C GLY A 258 -6.16 -5.27 3.42
N ILE A 259 -5.38 -4.86 2.43
CA ILE A 259 -4.81 -3.49 2.37
C ILE A 259 -5.94 -2.46 2.34
N GLY A 260 -6.95 -2.64 1.50
CA GLY A 260 -8.10 -1.74 1.44
C GLY A 260 -8.83 -1.63 2.78
N VAL A 261 -9.07 -2.76 3.47
CA VAL A 261 -9.67 -2.77 4.82
C VAL A 261 -8.80 -1.97 5.79
N LEU A 262 -7.50 -2.25 5.85
CA LEU A 262 -6.60 -1.56 6.78
C LEU A 262 -6.54 -0.05 6.51
N GLN A 263 -6.54 0.36 5.25
CA GLN A 263 -6.51 1.78 4.87
C GLN A 263 -7.86 2.48 5.07
N ALA A 264 -8.97 1.74 4.99
CA ALA A 264 -10.29 2.23 5.39
C ALA A 264 -10.40 2.38 6.92
N MET A 265 -9.62 1.61 7.68
CA MET A 265 -9.64 1.66 9.14
C MET A 265 -8.66 2.66 9.75
N SER A 266 -7.60 3.05 9.03
CA SER A 266 -6.46 3.77 9.60
C SER A 266 -6.67 5.26 9.85
N TYR A 267 -7.41 5.94 8.97
CA TYR A 267 -7.67 7.38 9.11
C TYR A 267 -9.06 7.69 8.55
N SER A 268 -9.98 8.00 9.45
CA SER A 268 -11.30 8.52 9.12
C SER A 268 -11.40 9.93 9.67
N SER A 269 -11.56 10.92 8.78
CA SER A 269 -11.86 12.28 9.20
C SER A 269 -13.21 12.32 9.91
N VAL A 270 -13.24 12.96 11.07
CA VAL A 270 -14.45 13.35 11.76
C VAL A 270 -14.77 14.75 11.27
N ALA A 271 -15.66 14.85 10.29
CA ALA A 271 -16.11 16.11 9.72
C ALA A 271 -17.61 16.05 9.48
N ILE A 272 -18.28 17.15 9.78
CA ILE A 272 -19.74 17.24 9.73
C ILE A 272 -20.26 18.28 8.74
N ASP A 273 -19.46 19.28 8.40
CA ASP A 273 -19.85 20.39 7.49
C ASP A 273 -20.40 19.86 6.15
N ASP A 274 -19.78 18.82 5.60
CA ASP A 274 -20.23 18.19 4.35
C ASP A 274 -21.02 16.89 4.59
N LEU A 275 -20.59 16.03 5.53
CA LEU A 275 -21.27 14.75 5.80
C LEU A 275 -22.71 14.94 6.32
N GLY A 276 -22.93 16.00 7.11
CA GLY A 276 -24.24 16.32 7.68
C GLY A 276 -25.31 16.56 6.61
N ARG A 277 -24.92 17.17 5.48
CA ARG A 277 -25.83 17.38 4.34
C ARG A 277 -26.26 16.06 3.71
N TYR A 278 -25.32 15.12 3.56
CA TYR A 278 -25.61 13.82 2.95
C TYR A 278 -26.53 12.94 3.80
N TRP A 279 -26.32 12.88 5.13
CA TRP A 279 -27.24 12.12 5.98
C TRP A 279 -28.60 12.79 6.09
N SER A 280 -28.66 14.12 6.07
CA SER A 280 -29.93 14.85 6.20
C SER A 280 -30.83 14.56 4.99
N ILE A 281 -30.24 14.49 3.80
CA ILE A 281 -30.92 14.00 2.59
C ILE A 281 -31.37 12.55 2.75
N ALA A 282 -30.54 11.67 3.31
CA ALA A 282 -30.90 10.26 3.53
C ALA A 282 -32.11 10.13 4.47
N ASP A 283 -32.12 10.90 5.56
CA ASP A 283 -33.21 10.92 6.53
C ASP A 283 -34.48 11.51 5.92
N SER A 284 -34.39 12.64 5.22
CA SER A 284 -35.53 13.27 4.54
C SER A 284 -36.16 12.37 3.47
N LEU A 285 -35.35 11.62 2.72
CA LEU A 285 -35.86 10.63 1.77
C LEU A 285 -36.55 9.46 2.48
N THR A 286 -35.97 8.97 3.58
CA THR A 286 -36.52 7.84 4.35
C THR A 286 -37.85 8.19 5.02
N ASN A 287 -38.01 9.45 5.45
CA ASN A 287 -39.22 9.96 6.07
C ASN A 287 -40.26 10.53 5.07
N GLY A 288 -39.98 10.49 3.77
CA GLY A 288 -40.90 10.98 2.74
C GLY A 288 -41.05 12.51 2.66
N LEU A 289 -40.08 13.26 3.19
CA LEU A 289 -40.07 14.73 3.21
C LEU A 289 -39.51 15.35 1.92
N GLY A 290 -38.92 14.51 1.06
CA GLY A 290 -38.38 14.93 -0.23
C GLY A 290 -36.86 15.03 -0.22
N TYR A 291 -36.32 15.66 -1.26
CA TYR A 291 -34.87 15.87 -1.42
C TYR A 291 -34.50 17.26 -0.90
N GLU A 292 -33.64 17.32 0.12
CA GLU A 292 -33.21 18.59 0.69
C GLU A 292 -32.34 19.40 -0.28
N ILE A 293 -32.46 20.73 -0.18
CA ILE A 293 -31.74 21.70 -1.00
C ILE A 293 -31.05 22.72 -0.09
N TRP A 294 -29.93 23.24 -0.57
CA TRP A 294 -29.07 24.16 0.17
C TRP A 294 -28.96 25.49 -0.57
N GLU A 295 -28.58 26.55 0.12
CA GLU A 295 -28.17 27.81 -0.48
C GLU A 295 -26.63 27.87 -0.55
N ALA A 296 -26.07 28.20 -1.71
CA ALA A 296 -24.63 28.18 -1.93
C ALA A 296 -23.99 29.43 -1.30
N GLY A 297 -22.99 29.22 -0.45
CA GLY A 297 -22.17 30.30 0.10
C GLY A 297 -21.10 30.77 -0.88
N ALA A 298 -20.36 31.83 -0.49
CA ALA A 298 -19.24 32.35 -1.27
C ALA A 298 -18.07 31.34 -1.44
N SER A 299 -17.92 30.42 -0.47
CA SER A 299 -16.91 29.36 -0.48
C SER A 299 -17.38 28.05 -1.14
N THR A 300 -18.66 27.94 -1.51
CA THR A 300 -19.20 26.72 -2.10
C THR A 300 -18.79 26.60 -3.57
N ALA A 301 -17.99 25.59 -3.94
CA ALA A 301 -17.57 25.38 -5.34
C ALA A 301 -18.75 25.08 -6.30
N GLN A 302 -19.85 24.55 -5.75
CA GLN A 302 -21.02 24.05 -6.47
C GLN A 302 -22.17 25.08 -6.41
N GLY A 303 -22.50 25.68 -7.56
CA GLY A 303 -23.61 26.63 -7.68
C GLY A 303 -23.24 28.06 -7.26
N ILE A 304 -23.81 29.07 -7.93
CA ILE A 304 -23.49 30.51 -7.74
C ILE A 304 -23.86 30.96 -6.32
N GLU A 305 -23.08 31.84 -5.69
CA GLU A 305 -23.39 32.41 -4.37
C GLU A 305 -24.84 32.93 -4.30
N GLY A 306 -25.56 32.57 -3.24
CA GLY A 306 -26.99 32.87 -3.04
C GLY A 306 -27.95 32.06 -3.92
N SER A 307 -27.44 31.14 -4.75
CA SER A 307 -28.29 30.24 -5.53
C SER A 307 -28.56 28.94 -4.78
N ARG A 308 -29.74 28.36 -5.03
CA ARG A 308 -30.07 27.02 -4.55
C ARG A 308 -29.16 26.00 -5.24
N TRP A 309 -28.73 24.98 -4.51
CA TRP A 309 -27.98 23.84 -5.01
C TRP A 309 -28.41 22.56 -4.28
N MET A 310 -27.94 21.42 -4.77
CA MET A 310 -28.27 20.12 -4.20
C MET A 310 -27.04 19.21 -4.23
N ASP A 311 -26.84 18.46 -3.15
CA ASP A 311 -25.86 17.39 -3.11
C ASP A 311 -26.29 16.22 -4.01
N LEU A 312 -25.36 15.30 -4.28
CA LEU A 312 -25.59 14.20 -5.22
C LEU A 312 -26.08 12.92 -4.54
N PRO A 313 -26.93 12.11 -5.20
CA PRO A 313 -27.78 11.14 -4.51
C PRO A 313 -27.06 9.83 -4.18
N THR A 314 -25.87 9.57 -4.73
CA THR A 314 -25.23 8.26 -4.54
C THR A 314 -24.91 7.97 -3.08
N LEU A 315 -24.27 8.90 -2.36
CA LEU A 315 -23.92 8.70 -0.95
C LEU A 315 -25.16 8.64 -0.04
N PRO A 316 -26.14 9.56 -0.13
CA PRO A 316 -27.37 9.48 0.66
C PRO A 316 -28.13 8.17 0.47
N ILE A 317 -28.28 7.69 -0.78
CA ILE A 317 -28.97 6.41 -1.05
C ILE A 317 -28.22 5.24 -0.41
N LEU A 318 -26.88 5.24 -0.43
CA LEU A 318 -26.08 4.22 0.23
C LEU A 318 -26.21 4.30 1.77
N MET A 319 -26.29 5.52 2.33
CA MET A 319 -26.50 5.73 3.76
C MET A 319 -27.84 5.17 4.24
N ILE A 320 -28.93 5.33 3.48
CA ILE A 320 -30.23 4.69 3.82
C ILE A 320 -30.04 3.19 4.04
N GLY A 321 -29.28 2.54 3.16
CA GLY A 321 -28.96 1.12 3.27
C GLY A 321 -28.10 0.80 4.50
N THR A 322 -27.08 1.60 4.81
CA THR A 322 -26.20 1.33 5.96
C THR A 322 -26.88 1.64 7.28
N PHE A 323 -27.72 2.67 7.36
CA PHE A 323 -28.56 2.97 8.51
C PHE A 323 -29.54 1.84 8.81
N ALA A 324 -30.19 1.30 7.78
CA ALA A 324 -31.09 0.16 7.95
C ALA A 324 -30.38 -1.11 8.46
N LEU A 325 -29.09 -1.29 8.13
CA LEU A 325 -28.32 -2.49 8.50
C LEU A 325 -27.58 -2.38 9.84
N THR A 326 -27.11 -1.18 10.19
CA THR A 326 -26.16 -0.99 11.30
C THR A 326 -26.61 0.04 12.34
N GLY A 327 -27.82 0.61 12.16
CA GLY A 327 -28.34 1.68 13.02
C GLY A 327 -27.97 3.08 12.52
N HIS A 328 -28.59 4.09 13.11
CA HIS A 328 -28.41 5.50 12.73
C HIS A 328 -27.28 6.15 13.54
N THR A 329 -26.04 5.82 13.16
CA THR A 329 -24.83 6.30 13.85
C THR A 329 -23.84 6.95 12.88
N TYR A 330 -22.91 7.75 13.40
CA TYR A 330 -21.86 8.36 12.59
C TYR A 330 -21.00 7.32 11.85
N ALA A 331 -20.67 6.21 12.51
CA ALA A 331 -19.94 5.09 11.90
C ALA A 331 -20.71 4.48 10.70
N SER A 332 -22.03 4.34 10.85
CA SER A 332 -22.93 3.85 9.80
C SER A 332 -22.99 4.79 8.60
N ALA A 333 -22.91 6.11 8.81
CA ALA A 333 -22.84 7.11 7.75
C ALA A 333 -21.52 7.01 6.95
N LEU A 334 -20.41 6.64 7.61
CA LEU A 334 -19.11 6.47 6.96
C LEU A 334 -18.94 5.12 6.25
N LEU A 335 -19.76 4.11 6.58
CA LEU A 335 -19.61 2.76 6.06
C LEU A 335 -19.60 2.64 4.51
N PRO A 336 -20.42 3.37 3.73
CA PRO A 336 -20.34 3.33 2.26
C PRO A 336 -18.95 3.68 1.72
N MET A 337 -18.29 4.66 2.35
CA MET A 337 -16.96 5.12 1.97
C MET A 337 -15.88 4.10 2.36
N ALA A 338 -15.99 3.50 3.56
CA ALA A 338 -15.10 2.42 3.99
C ALA A 338 -15.16 1.19 3.05
N LEU A 339 -16.35 0.84 2.57
CA LEU A 339 -16.53 -0.24 1.59
C LEU A 339 -15.89 0.11 0.23
N ALA A 340 -16.05 1.34 -0.24
CA ALA A 340 -15.41 1.78 -1.48
C ALA A 340 -13.89 1.76 -1.38
N ASN A 341 -13.34 2.24 -0.27
CA ASN A 341 -11.89 2.21 0.02
C ASN A 341 -11.37 0.76 0.10
N THR A 342 -12.13 -0.16 0.71
CA THR A 342 -11.81 -1.59 0.73
C THR A 342 -11.67 -2.21 -0.67
N LEU A 343 -12.55 -1.83 -1.59
CA LEU A 343 -12.57 -2.37 -2.97
C LEU A 343 -11.54 -1.69 -3.88
N PHE A 344 -11.15 -0.45 -3.58
CA PHE A 344 -10.34 0.40 -4.42
C PHE A 344 -8.99 -0.22 -4.87
N PRO A 345 -8.15 -0.84 -4.01
CA PRO A 345 -6.89 -1.44 -4.46
C PRO A 345 -7.10 -2.58 -5.47
N THR A 346 -8.17 -3.35 -5.29
CA THR A 346 -8.53 -4.42 -6.22
C THR A 346 -8.98 -3.86 -7.56
N LEU A 347 -9.82 -2.81 -7.55
CA LEU A 347 -10.23 -2.09 -8.76
C LEU A 347 -9.02 -1.49 -9.48
N ALA A 348 -8.06 -0.93 -8.73
CA ALA A 348 -6.84 -0.39 -9.29
C ALA A 348 -5.97 -1.43 -9.98
N PHE A 349 -5.81 -2.58 -9.34
CA PHE A 349 -5.10 -3.71 -9.91
C PHE A 349 -5.78 -4.20 -11.20
N VAL A 350 -7.08 -4.49 -11.18
CA VAL A 350 -7.76 -5.08 -12.35
C VAL A 350 -7.86 -4.10 -13.53
N THR A 351 -7.99 -2.79 -13.26
CA THR A 351 -7.95 -1.73 -14.28
C THR A 351 -6.60 -1.70 -14.97
N THR A 352 -5.53 -1.62 -14.18
CA THR A 352 -4.15 -1.58 -14.67
C THR A 352 -3.80 -2.85 -15.48
N ARG A 353 -4.30 -4.01 -15.02
CA ARG A 353 -4.17 -5.28 -15.74
C ARG A 353 -4.95 -5.32 -17.05
N ALA A 354 -6.16 -4.76 -17.09
CA ALA A 354 -6.96 -4.70 -18.32
C ALA A 354 -6.26 -3.86 -19.41
N LEU A 355 -5.51 -2.83 -19.01
CA LEU A 355 -4.68 -2.06 -19.94
C LEU A 355 -3.42 -2.79 -20.41
N GLY A 356 -3.15 -4.01 -19.92
CA GLY A 356 -2.06 -4.86 -20.38
C GLY A 356 -0.75 -4.71 -19.59
N VAL A 357 -0.74 -3.93 -18.51
CA VAL A 357 0.42 -3.80 -17.61
C VAL A 357 0.70 -5.13 -16.91
N GLY A 358 1.97 -5.52 -16.75
CA GLY A 358 2.37 -6.77 -16.08
C GLY A 358 1.87 -6.91 -14.64
N ILE A 359 1.73 -8.16 -14.15
CA ILE A 359 1.09 -8.47 -12.86
C ILE A 359 1.74 -7.77 -11.67
N SER A 360 3.06 -7.88 -11.53
CA SER A 360 3.80 -7.26 -10.42
C SER A 360 3.69 -5.73 -10.43
N MET A 361 3.84 -5.12 -11.60
CA MET A 361 3.75 -3.66 -11.74
C MET A 361 2.33 -3.15 -11.48
N ALA A 362 1.30 -3.86 -11.94
CA ALA A 362 -0.09 -3.54 -11.63
C ALA A 362 -0.39 -3.67 -10.13
N PHE A 363 0.16 -4.69 -9.47
CA PHE A 363 0.03 -4.87 -8.01
C PHE A 363 0.72 -3.73 -7.27
N SER A 364 1.98 -3.42 -7.60
CA SER A 364 2.73 -2.32 -6.98
C SER A 364 2.05 -0.98 -7.18
N ALA A 365 1.53 -0.69 -8.38
CA ALA A 365 0.80 0.55 -8.65
C ALA A 365 -0.50 0.64 -7.83
N ALA A 366 -1.23 -0.46 -7.69
CA ALA A 366 -2.43 -0.50 -6.86
C ALA A 366 -2.11 -0.22 -5.39
N VAL A 367 -1.09 -0.88 -4.83
CA VAL A 367 -0.65 -0.63 -3.45
C VAL A 367 -0.21 0.82 -3.28
N LEU A 368 0.71 1.30 -4.13
CA LEU A 368 1.24 2.66 -4.06
C LEU A 368 0.15 3.72 -4.15
N LEU A 369 -0.83 3.55 -5.04
CA LEU A 369 -1.96 4.47 -5.17
C LEU A 369 -2.79 4.50 -3.88
N THR A 370 -3.05 3.34 -3.26
CA THR A 370 -3.83 3.27 -2.01
C THR A 370 -3.08 3.86 -0.82
N VAL A 371 -1.78 3.60 -0.70
CA VAL A 371 -0.99 4.07 0.45
C VAL A 371 -0.35 5.44 0.21
N MET A 372 -0.61 6.12 -0.92
CA MET A 372 -0.02 7.42 -1.19
C MET A 372 -0.56 8.44 -0.16
N PRO A 373 0.30 9.06 0.69
CA PRO A 373 -0.17 9.69 1.91
C PRO A 373 -1.24 10.77 1.70
N THR A 374 -1.04 11.66 0.74
CA THR A 374 -1.98 12.75 0.45
C THR A 374 -3.30 12.27 -0.11
N PHE A 375 -3.29 11.25 -0.97
CA PHE A 375 -4.52 10.68 -1.51
C PHE A 375 -5.24 9.81 -0.49
N GLN A 376 -4.50 9.10 0.36
CA GLN A 376 -5.08 8.34 1.45
C GLN A 376 -5.79 9.28 2.44
N ILE A 377 -5.13 10.32 2.94
CA ILE A 377 -5.70 11.19 3.98
C ILE A 377 -6.77 12.11 3.41
N TYR A 378 -6.50 12.80 2.28
CA TYR A 378 -7.40 13.84 1.78
C TYR A 378 -8.50 13.32 0.85
N SER A 379 -8.41 12.09 0.34
CA SER A 379 -9.45 11.52 -0.53
C SER A 379 -10.04 10.22 -0.02
N LEU A 380 -9.21 9.24 0.38
CA LEU A 380 -9.72 7.94 0.82
C LEU A 380 -10.22 7.93 2.27
N GLY A 381 -9.68 8.80 3.12
CA GLY A 381 -10.04 9.00 4.53
C GLY A 381 -10.95 10.20 4.78
N ALA A 382 -11.38 10.90 3.72
CA ALA A 382 -12.31 12.02 3.81
C ALA A 382 -13.73 11.54 4.20
N ALA A 383 -14.45 12.35 4.97
CA ALA A 383 -15.85 12.11 5.34
C ALA A 383 -16.84 12.54 4.23
N GLU A 384 -16.46 12.30 2.98
CA GLU A 384 -17.13 12.82 1.78
C GLU A 384 -17.09 11.76 0.66
N PRO A 385 -17.92 11.88 -0.40
CA PRO A 385 -18.06 10.81 -1.41
C PRO A 385 -16.80 10.50 -2.24
N ASP A 386 -15.64 11.05 -1.90
CA ASP A 386 -14.34 10.91 -2.57
C ASP A 386 -13.87 9.45 -2.69
N PRO A 387 -13.95 8.58 -1.65
CA PRO A 387 -13.56 7.18 -1.78
C PRO A 387 -14.47 6.42 -2.76
N ILE A 388 -15.78 6.71 -2.73
CA ILE A 388 -16.77 6.14 -3.65
C ILE A 388 -16.46 6.59 -5.07
N PHE A 389 -16.19 7.89 -5.25
CA PHE A 389 -15.84 8.46 -6.53
C PHE A 389 -14.56 7.83 -7.10
N ALA A 390 -13.49 7.74 -6.32
CA ALA A 390 -12.23 7.12 -6.74
C ALA A 390 -12.42 5.65 -7.17
N ALA A 391 -13.21 4.88 -6.42
CA ALA A 391 -13.56 3.51 -6.78
C ALA A 391 -14.36 3.45 -8.09
N LEU A 392 -15.34 4.33 -8.29
CA LEU A 392 -16.13 4.40 -9.50
C LEU A 392 -15.31 4.87 -10.72
N VAL A 393 -14.37 5.80 -10.57
CA VAL A 393 -13.45 6.22 -11.64
C VAL A 393 -12.62 5.03 -12.13
N MET A 394 -12.11 4.21 -11.21
CA MET A 394 -11.37 3.00 -11.56
C MET A 394 -12.28 1.93 -12.17
N GLY A 395 -13.47 1.75 -11.61
CA GLY A 395 -14.51 0.90 -12.21
C GLY A 395 -14.87 1.33 -13.63
N LEU A 396 -14.96 2.64 -13.89
CA LEU A 396 -15.27 3.20 -15.20
C LEU A 396 -14.13 2.90 -16.18
N ALA A 397 -12.88 3.17 -15.81
CA ALA A 397 -11.72 2.87 -16.63
C ALA A 397 -11.58 1.36 -16.94
N TRP A 398 -11.88 0.49 -15.98
CA TRP A 398 -11.89 -0.96 -16.17
C TRP A 398 -13.00 -1.40 -17.13
N THR A 399 -14.25 -1.01 -16.88
CA THR A 399 -15.40 -1.36 -17.72
C THR A 399 -15.26 -0.81 -19.12
N TYR A 400 -14.73 0.41 -19.27
CA TYR A 400 -14.38 1.03 -20.54
C TYR A 400 -13.40 0.18 -21.34
N THR A 401 -12.31 -0.22 -20.69
CA THR A 401 -11.30 -1.10 -21.31
C THR A 401 -11.92 -2.43 -21.75
N ARG A 402 -12.76 -3.03 -20.91
CA ARG A 402 -13.45 -4.30 -21.23
C ARG A 402 -14.49 -4.16 -22.32
N ALA A 403 -15.23 -3.06 -22.39
CA ALA A 403 -16.22 -2.81 -23.44
C ALA A 403 -15.54 -2.60 -24.80
N LEU A 404 -14.37 -1.94 -24.80
CA LEU A 404 -13.55 -1.78 -25.98
C LEU A 404 -12.95 -3.12 -26.45
N GLU A 405 -12.35 -3.90 -25.56
CA GLU A 405 -11.71 -5.18 -25.91
C GLU A 405 -12.72 -6.28 -26.26
N HIS A 406 -13.84 -6.33 -25.55
CA HIS A 406 -14.91 -7.32 -25.73
C HIS A 406 -16.22 -6.58 -25.98
N SER A 407 -16.46 -6.25 -27.24
CA SER A 407 -17.64 -5.50 -27.68
C SER A 407 -18.93 -6.32 -27.55
N SER A 408 -19.38 -6.49 -26.32
CA SER A 408 -20.62 -7.17 -25.96
C SER A 408 -21.57 -6.19 -25.28
N VAL A 409 -22.87 -6.34 -25.56
CA VAL A 409 -23.94 -5.51 -25.00
C VAL A 409 -23.84 -5.43 -23.47
N LYS A 410 -23.53 -6.56 -22.80
CA LYS A 410 -23.38 -6.62 -21.33
C LYS A 410 -22.26 -5.71 -20.82
N LYS A 411 -21.12 -5.60 -21.52
CA LYS A 411 -20.00 -4.75 -21.09
C LYS A 411 -20.29 -3.27 -21.32
N TRP A 412 -20.95 -2.94 -22.43
CA TRP A 412 -21.43 -1.58 -22.70
C TRP A 412 -22.51 -1.14 -21.70
N PHE A 413 -23.43 -2.04 -21.34
CA PHE A 413 -24.41 -1.78 -20.27
C PHE A 413 -23.73 -1.53 -18.93
N LEU A 414 -22.76 -2.36 -18.55
CA LEU A 414 -22.01 -2.16 -17.30
C LEU A 414 -21.22 -0.85 -17.31
N LEU A 415 -20.64 -0.46 -18.45
CA LEU A 415 -20.00 0.85 -18.61
C LEU A 415 -21.00 1.99 -18.38
N GLY A 416 -22.19 1.92 -18.97
CA GLY A 416 -23.23 2.93 -18.77
C GLY A 416 -23.74 2.99 -17.33
N LEU A 417 -23.86 1.85 -16.65
CA LEU A 417 -24.24 1.79 -15.24
C LEU A 417 -23.21 2.48 -14.34
N VAL A 418 -21.92 2.15 -14.50
CA VAL A 418 -20.85 2.77 -13.71
C VAL A 418 -20.71 4.25 -14.04
N ALA A 419 -20.87 4.64 -15.32
CA ALA A 419 -20.88 6.04 -15.75
C ALA A 419 -22.02 6.84 -15.11
N ALA A 420 -23.21 6.25 -15.02
CA ALA A 420 -24.36 6.88 -14.38
C ALA A 420 -24.14 7.09 -12.87
N LEU A 421 -23.67 6.06 -12.17
CA LEU A 421 -23.33 6.16 -10.74
C LEU A 421 -22.25 7.22 -10.51
N LEU A 422 -21.20 7.24 -11.34
CA LEU A 422 -20.13 8.23 -11.24
C LEU A 422 -20.68 9.66 -11.42
N ALA A 423 -21.54 9.87 -12.42
CA ALA A 423 -22.17 11.16 -12.71
C ALA A 423 -23.12 11.65 -11.59
N LEU A 424 -23.54 10.76 -10.69
CA LEU A 424 -24.41 11.02 -9.55
C LEU A 424 -23.67 10.93 -8.20
N THR A 425 -22.33 10.88 -8.21
CA THR A 425 -21.52 10.80 -6.99
C THR A 425 -20.81 12.12 -6.68
N ARG A 426 -20.22 12.76 -7.71
CA ARG A 426 -19.51 14.04 -7.60
C ARG A 426 -19.74 14.92 -8.83
N PRO A 427 -19.57 16.26 -8.74
CA PRO A 427 -19.68 17.17 -9.88
C PRO A 427 -18.72 16.93 -11.03
N GLU A 428 -17.56 16.34 -10.76
CA GLU A 428 -16.58 15.96 -11.77
C GLU A 428 -17.01 14.71 -12.55
N GLY A 429 -17.94 13.92 -12.00
CA GLY A 429 -18.38 12.63 -12.54
C GLY A 429 -18.94 12.67 -13.96
N PRO A 430 -19.85 13.60 -14.30
CA PRO A 430 -20.37 13.76 -15.66
C PRO A 430 -19.27 13.95 -16.69
N PHE A 431 -18.19 14.67 -16.36
CA PHE A 431 -17.08 14.89 -17.29
C PHE A 431 -16.33 13.59 -17.62
N TYR A 432 -15.98 12.79 -16.59
CA TYR A 432 -15.37 11.47 -16.78
C TYR A 432 -16.29 10.52 -17.55
N ALA A 433 -17.56 10.43 -17.13
CA ALA A 433 -18.57 9.60 -17.75
C ALA A 433 -18.71 9.94 -19.23
N LEU A 434 -18.90 11.22 -19.57
CA LEU A 434 -19.10 11.68 -20.94
C LEU A 434 -17.86 11.45 -21.80
N THR A 435 -16.68 11.82 -21.31
CA THR A 435 -15.42 11.68 -22.07
C THR A 435 -15.17 10.23 -22.47
N LEU A 436 -15.29 9.29 -21.52
CA LEU A 436 -15.06 7.87 -21.80
C LEU A 436 -16.20 7.28 -22.63
N VAL A 437 -17.47 7.55 -22.29
CA VAL A 437 -18.63 7.00 -23.02
C VAL A 437 -18.68 7.48 -24.47
N LEU A 438 -18.53 8.78 -24.73
CA LEU A 438 -18.59 9.34 -26.08
C LEU A 438 -17.45 8.80 -26.95
N VAL A 439 -16.21 8.86 -26.48
CA VAL A 439 -15.07 8.33 -27.25
C VAL A 439 -15.20 6.83 -27.46
N GLY A 440 -15.67 6.09 -26.44
CA GLY A 440 -15.91 4.66 -26.52
C GLY A 440 -16.93 4.27 -27.58
N THR A 441 -18.14 4.82 -27.49
CA THR A 441 -19.25 4.55 -28.41
C THR A 441 -18.95 5.04 -29.83
N ALA A 442 -18.34 6.21 -29.99
CA ALA A 442 -17.89 6.72 -31.29
C ALA A 442 -16.85 5.79 -31.93
N SER A 443 -15.95 5.20 -31.13
CA SER A 443 -14.91 4.29 -31.64
C SER A 443 -15.43 2.94 -32.10
N THR A 444 -16.59 2.48 -31.60
CA THR A 444 -17.17 1.18 -32.00
C THR A 444 -18.19 1.27 -33.11
N ARG A 445 -18.77 2.45 -33.36
CA ARG A 445 -19.78 2.68 -34.41
C ARG A 445 -20.96 1.70 -34.35
N SER A 446 -21.28 1.20 -33.14
CA SER A 446 -22.34 0.20 -32.93
C SER A 446 -23.55 0.82 -32.23
N ILE A 447 -24.69 0.82 -32.90
CA ILE A 447 -25.97 1.29 -32.32
C ILE A 447 -26.35 0.46 -31.09
N ARG A 448 -26.04 -0.85 -31.09
CA ARG A 448 -26.30 -1.72 -29.92
C ARG A 448 -25.45 -1.33 -28.72
N ALA A 449 -24.19 -0.96 -28.95
CA ALA A 449 -23.30 -0.47 -27.89
C ALA A 449 -23.79 0.87 -27.34
N LEU A 450 -24.19 1.79 -28.23
CA LEU A 450 -24.78 3.07 -27.86
C LEU A 450 -26.04 2.86 -27.01
N ALA A 451 -27.02 2.09 -27.51
CA ALA A 451 -28.25 1.79 -26.79
C ALA A 451 -27.97 1.15 -25.42
N ALA A 452 -27.04 0.20 -25.35
CA ALA A 452 -26.66 -0.46 -24.11
C ALA A 452 -26.11 0.50 -23.06
N VAL A 453 -25.33 1.51 -23.46
CA VAL A 453 -24.81 2.54 -22.53
C VAL A 453 -25.88 3.57 -22.18
N THR A 454 -26.69 3.98 -23.15
CA THR A 454 -27.70 5.03 -22.97
C THR A 454 -28.81 4.59 -22.02
N VAL A 455 -29.23 3.32 -22.05
CA VAL A 455 -30.30 2.82 -21.16
C VAL A 455 -30.04 3.09 -19.67
N PRO A 456 -28.94 2.60 -19.06
CA PRO A 456 -28.68 2.86 -17.64
C PRO A 456 -28.42 4.34 -17.34
N LEU A 457 -27.77 5.08 -18.24
CA LEU A 457 -27.60 6.54 -18.09
C LEU A 457 -28.94 7.25 -18.03
N THR A 458 -29.86 6.95 -18.94
CA THR A 458 -31.20 7.54 -18.94
C THR A 458 -31.97 7.16 -17.69
N VAL A 459 -31.99 5.87 -17.33
CA VAL A 459 -32.77 5.36 -16.18
C VAL A 459 -32.32 5.97 -14.85
N LEU A 460 -31.02 6.23 -14.67
CA LEU A 460 -30.49 6.72 -13.40
C LEU A 460 -30.32 8.24 -13.37
N VAL A 461 -29.80 8.84 -14.44
CA VAL A 461 -29.45 10.27 -14.44
C VAL A 461 -30.66 11.16 -14.74
N VAL A 462 -31.57 10.75 -15.65
CA VAL A 462 -32.72 11.60 -16.01
C VAL A 462 -33.67 11.86 -14.83
N PRO A 463 -34.03 10.88 -13.98
CA PRO A 463 -34.82 11.17 -12.79
C PRO A 463 -34.17 12.23 -11.90
N PHE A 464 -32.86 12.17 -11.71
CA PHE A 464 -32.14 13.19 -10.92
C PHE A 464 -32.09 14.55 -11.61
N ILE A 465 -31.93 14.60 -12.93
CA ILE A 465 -32.05 15.85 -13.70
C ILE A 465 -33.43 16.47 -13.50
N LEU A 466 -34.51 15.67 -13.53
CA LEU A 466 -35.86 16.14 -13.31
C LEU A 466 -36.03 16.70 -11.89
N VAL A 467 -35.53 15.99 -10.87
CA VAL A 467 -35.51 16.49 -9.48
C VAL A 467 -34.74 17.80 -9.39
N SER A 468 -33.56 17.92 -10.00
CA SER A 468 -32.77 19.16 -10.02
C SER A 468 -33.53 20.32 -10.68
N VAL A 469 -34.20 20.08 -11.81
CA VAL A 469 -34.99 21.12 -12.48
C VAL A 469 -36.17 21.56 -11.62
N VAL A 470 -36.88 20.63 -10.98
CA VAL A 470 -38.04 20.94 -10.15
C VAL A 470 -37.65 21.64 -8.85
N SER A 471 -36.59 21.17 -8.18
CA SER A 471 -36.19 21.67 -6.86
C SER A 471 -35.34 22.94 -6.92
N VAL A 472 -34.44 23.03 -7.91
CA VAL A 472 -33.43 24.10 -8.01
C VAL A 472 -33.69 25.03 -9.21
N GLY A 473 -34.59 24.67 -10.12
CA GLY A 473 -34.88 25.46 -11.33
C GLY A 473 -33.83 25.32 -12.43
N ARG A 474 -32.86 24.40 -12.29
CA ARG A 474 -31.76 24.18 -13.24
C ARG A 474 -31.43 22.70 -13.36
N PRO A 475 -31.05 22.21 -14.56
CA PRO A 475 -30.68 20.81 -14.74
C PRO A 475 -29.30 20.48 -14.15
N TRP A 476 -29.11 19.23 -13.75
CA TRP A 476 -27.79 18.65 -13.47
C TRP A 476 -27.06 18.34 -14.79
N PRO A 477 -25.74 18.60 -14.92
CA PRO A 477 -24.83 19.24 -13.95
C PRO A 477 -25.04 20.74 -13.77
N GLN A 478 -24.90 21.21 -12.53
CA GLN A 478 -24.96 22.63 -12.19
C GLN A 478 -23.63 23.31 -12.55
N ALA A 479 -23.70 24.56 -13.03
CA ALA A 479 -22.50 25.33 -13.38
C ALA A 479 -21.64 25.63 -12.12
N PRO A 480 -20.34 25.31 -12.13
CA PRO A 480 -19.44 25.65 -11.02
C PRO A 480 -19.32 27.16 -10.83
N GLN A 481 -18.97 27.60 -9.63
CA GLN A 481 -18.76 29.03 -9.36
C GLN A 481 -17.57 29.59 -10.14
N GLY A 482 -17.87 30.57 -10.99
CA GLY A 482 -16.89 31.44 -11.64
C GLY A 482 -15.79 30.71 -12.41
N LEU A 483 -16.20 29.77 -13.27
CA LEU A 483 -15.33 29.21 -14.30
C LEU A 483 -14.69 30.34 -15.13
N GLY A 484 -13.36 30.45 -15.07
CA GLY A 484 -12.64 31.50 -15.77
C GLY A 484 -11.16 31.17 -16.00
N ILE A 485 -10.61 31.75 -17.07
CA ILE A 485 -9.17 31.65 -17.38
C ILE A 485 -8.34 32.38 -16.32
N ASP A 486 -8.86 33.48 -15.76
CA ASP A 486 -8.18 34.21 -14.69
C ASP A 486 -8.06 33.35 -13.43
N SER A 487 -9.12 32.61 -13.08
CA SER A 487 -9.11 31.63 -11.99
C SER A 487 -8.07 30.53 -12.24
N LEU A 488 -7.97 30.02 -13.47
CA LEU A 488 -6.94 29.04 -13.87
C LEU A 488 -5.53 29.56 -13.58
N VAL A 489 -5.22 30.78 -14.00
CA VAL A 489 -3.89 31.38 -13.77
C VAL A 489 -3.63 31.58 -12.27
N GLN A 490 -4.62 32.07 -11.53
CA GLN A 490 -4.53 32.25 -10.08
C GLN A 490 -4.29 30.93 -9.35
N ASN A 491 -5.07 29.90 -9.65
CA ASN A 491 -4.94 28.58 -9.02
C ASN A 491 -3.65 27.85 -9.40
N VAL A 492 -3.14 28.05 -10.63
CA VAL A 492 -1.81 27.56 -11.00
C VAL A 492 -0.72 28.26 -10.17
N SER A 493 -0.87 29.57 -9.92
CA SER A 493 0.07 30.30 -9.06
C SER A 493 0.01 29.82 -7.60
N VAL A 494 -1.19 29.55 -7.07
CA VAL A 494 -1.40 28.97 -5.74
C VAL A 494 -0.75 27.58 -5.66
N ALA A 495 -0.98 26.75 -6.68
CA ALA A 495 -0.39 25.42 -6.75
C ALA A 495 1.14 25.47 -6.76
N ALA A 496 1.72 26.39 -7.54
CA ALA A 496 3.17 26.55 -7.66
C ALA A 496 3.82 27.13 -6.39
N ASN A 497 3.16 28.06 -5.70
CA ASN A 497 3.75 28.80 -4.59
C ASN A 497 3.46 28.17 -3.22
N HIS A 498 2.29 27.57 -3.03
CA HIS A 498 1.84 27.06 -1.72
C HIS A 498 1.74 25.54 -1.69
N VAL A 499 1.00 24.96 -2.65
CA VAL A 499 0.76 23.50 -2.67
C VAL A 499 2.04 22.72 -2.97
N TRP A 500 2.88 23.23 -3.86
CA TRP A 500 4.17 22.62 -4.18
C TRP A 500 5.07 22.50 -2.95
N GLU A 501 5.21 23.60 -2.21
CA GLU A 501 6.03 23.63 -1.00
C GLU A 501 5.44 22.72 0.08
N PHE A 502 4.13 22.78 0.29
CA PHE A 502 3.43 21.89 1.22
C PHE A 502 3.67 20.41 0.90
N LEU A 503 3.47 20.00 -0.36
CA LEU A 503 3.70 18.62 -0.80
C LEU A 503 5.15 18.19 -0.62
N ALA A 504 6.11 19.04 -0.98
CA ALA A 504 7.53 18.73 -0.80
C ALA A 504 7.86 18.51 0.68
N ARG A 505 7.25 19.31 1.57
CA ARG A 505 7.47 19.24 3.03
C ARG A 505 6.89 17.97 3.62
N VAL A 506 5.61 17.72 3.38
CA VAL A 506 4.89 16.58 3.94
C VAL A 506 5.41 15.24 3.38
N LEU A 507 5.93 15.22 2.15
CA LEU A 507 6.56 14.03 1.59
C LEU A 507 8.03 13.86 2.00
N LEU A 508 8.59 14.79 2.81
CA LEU A 508 10.00 14.83 3.21
C LEU A 508 10.97 14.87 2.01
N LEU A 509 10.56 15.53 0.93
CA LEU A 509 11.31 15.73 -0.31
C LEU A 509 11.56 17.23 -0.59
N ASN A 510 11.92 18.00 0.43
CA ASN A 510 12.19 19.45 0.36
C ASN A 510 13.42 19.89 -0.47
N ASP A 511 13.88 19.07 -1.39
CA ASP A 511 15.07 19.33 -2.19
C ASP A 511 14.82 18.95 -3.66
N VAL A 512 15.90 18.89 -4.45
CA VAL A 512 15.87 18.58 -5.88
C VAL A 512 15.20 17.23 -6.21
N ARG A 513 15.04 16.32 -5.24
CA ARG A 513 14.39 15.02 -5.45
C ARG A 513 12.91 15.17 -5.79
N PHE A 514 12.18 16.12 -5.21
CA PHE A 514 10.77 16.33 -5.51
C PHE A 514 10.51 16.79 -6.95
N PRO A 515 11.14 17.86 -7.48
CA PRO A 515 10.98 18.22 -8.88
C PRO A 515 11.43 17.10 -9.83
N ILE A 516 12.51 16.37 -9.52
CA ILE A 516 12.93 15.21 -10.32
C ILE A 516 11.82 14.16 -10.35
N LEU A 517 11.26 13.78 -9.20
CA LEU A 517 10.17 12.81 -9.11
C LEU A 517 8.96 13.27 -9.92
N THR A 518 8.52 14.52 -9.77
CA THR A 518 7.40 15.09 -10.51
C THR A 518 7.66 15.10 -12.02
N CYS A 519 8.86 15.50 -12.46
CA CYS A 519 9.24 15.44 -13.87
C CYS A 519 9.24 14.00 -14.42
N VAL A 520 9.70 13.02 -13.64
CA VAL A 520 9.68 11.60 -14.02
C VAL A 520 8.25 11.09 -14.14
N LEU A 521 7.38 11.42 -13.18
CA LEU A 521 5.96 11.04 -13.21
C LEU A 521 5.24 11.69 -14.40
N PHE A 522 5.48 12.97 -14.67
CA PHE A 522 4.91 13.67 -15.82
C PHE A 522 5.41 13.08 -17.15
N GLY A 523 6.72 12.83 -17.28
CA GLY A 523 7.29 12.18 -18.45
C GLY A 523 6.71 10.78 -18.68
N ALA A 524 6.54 10.00 -17.61
CA ALA A 524 5.89 8.70 -17.67
C ALA A 524 4.40 8.82 -18.05
N PHE A 525 3.69 9.83 -17.58
CA PHE A 525 2.31 10.10 -17.99
C PHE A 525 2.21 10.39 -19.48
N VAL A 526 3.08 11.26 -20.03
CA VAL A 526 3.12 11.59 -21.46
C VAL A 526 3.43 10.35 -22.30
N VAL A 527 4.43 9.56 -21.92
CA VAL A 527 4.77 8.29 -22.59
C VAL A 527 3.59 7.31 -22.52
N GLY A 528 2.92 7.23 -21.37
CA GLY A 528 1.75 6.40 -21.15
C GLY A 528 0.57 6.79 -22.02
N ALA A 529 0.25 8.08 -22.06
CA ALA A 529 -0.82 8.65 -22.89
C ALA A 529 -0.56 8.38 -24.39
N TRP A 530 0.68 8.60 -24.84
CA TRP A 530 1.08 8.32 -26.21
C TRP A 530 0.98 6.82 -26.53
N ALA A 531 1.54 5.95 -25.68
CA ALA A 531 1.54 4.51 -25.90
C ALA A 531 0.12 3.90 -25.86
N LEU A 532 -0.76 4.38 -24.96
CA LEU A 532 -2.17 3.97 -24.92
C LEU A 532 -2.91 4.38 -26.19
N THR A 533 -2.75 5.64 -26.62
CA THR A 533 -3.38 6.17 -27.84
C THR A 533 -2.88 5.44 -29.08
N ALA A 534 -1.58 5.12 -29.14
CA ALA A 534 -0.99 4.32 -30.21
C ALA A 534 -1.51 2.88 -30.21
N ARG A 535 -1.76 2.28 -29.04
CA ARG A 535 -2.38 0.95 -28.92
C ARG A 535 -3.81 0.96 -29.48
N ARG A 536 -4.61 1.95 -29.10
CA ARG A 536 -5.95 2.18 -29.64
C ARG A 536 -6.34 3.63 -29.37
N ARG A 537 -6.69 4.38 -30.42
CA ARG A 537 -7.04 5.82 -30.31
C ARG A 537 -8.07 6.12 -29.22
N ALA A 538 -9.04 5.22 -29.04
CA ALA A 538 -10.05 5.34 -27.99
C ALA A 538 -9.45 5.48 -26.58
N PHE A 539 -8.35 4.77 -26.27
CA PHE A 539 -7.68 4.89 -24.96
C PHE A 539 -7.08 6.27 -24.69
N GLY A 540 -6.98 7.15 -25.69
CA GLY A 540 -6.67 8.56 -25.49
C GLY A 540 -7.72 9.29 -24.62
N ALA A 541 -8.93 8.74 -24.45
CA ALA A 541 -9.94 9.28 -23.54
C ALA A 541 -9.49 9.31 -22.07
N LEU A 542 -8.65 8.37 -21.64
CA LEU A 542 -8.17 8.29 -20.25
C LEU A 542 -7.31 9.51 -19.86
N PRO A 543 -6.19 9.82 -20.55
CA PRO A 543 -5.41 11.00 -20.24
C PRO A 543 -6.19 12.31 -20.53
N LEU A 544 -7.09 12.34 -21.52
CA LEU A 544 -7.94 13.50 -21.77
C LEU A 544 -8.90 13.77 -20.60
N ALA A 545 -9.45 12.73 -19.98
CA ALA A 545 -10.30 12.87 -18.80
C ALA A 545 -9.52 13.44 -17.60
N VAL A 546 -8.27 13.02 -17.39
CA VAL A 546 -7.39 13.58 -16.36
C VAL A 546 -7.11 15.06 -16.62
N ILE A 547 -6.65 15.40 -17.84
CA ILE A 547 -6.29 16.78 -18.20
C ILE A 547 -7.52 17.69 -18.11
N GLY A 548 -8.65 17.26 -18.67
CA GLY A 548 -9.87 18.05 -18.64
C GLY A 548 -10.41 18.26 -17.23
N ASN A 549 -10.34 17.24 -16.36
CA ASN A 549 -10.69 17.40 -14.95
C ASN A 549 -9.81 18.46 -14.27
N LEU A 550 -8.49 18.37 -14.43
CA LEU A 550 -7.55 19.34 -13.87
C LEU A 550 -7.82 20.76 -14.38
N VAL A 551 -8.06 20.93 -15.68
CA VAL A 551 -8.38 22.24 -16.27
C VAL A 551 -9.67 22.79 -15.69
N ILE A 552 -10.73 21.98 -15.58
CA ILE A 552 -12.01 22.41 -15.01
C ILE A 552 -11.83 22.79 -13.54
N THR A 553 -11.24 21.92 -12.72
CA THR A 553 -11.00 22.17 -11.29
C THR A 553 -10.20 23.46 -11.09
N LEU A 554 -9.09 23.63 -11.80
CA LEU A 554 -8.26 24.82 -11.68
C LEU A 554 -8.95 26.07 -12.24
N SER A 555 -10.00 25.95 -13.08
CA SER A 555 -10.75 27.10 -13.58
C SER A 555 -11.83 27.61 -12.61
N ILE A 556 -12.10 26.90 -11.50
CA ILE A 556 -13.05 27.33 -10.45
C ILE A 556 -12.48 28.53 -9.69
N ARG A 557 -13.32 29.45 -9.20
CA ARG A 557 -12.88 30.58 -8.36
C ARG A 557 -11.93 30.13 -7.25
N PRO A 558 -10.78 30.79 -7.04
CA PRO A 558 -9.80 30.37 -6.03
C PRO A 558 -10.38 30.27 -4.63
N LEU A 559 -11.27 31.20 -4.24
CA LEU A 559 -11.93 31.17 -2.93
C LEU A 559 -12.61 29.84 -2.63
N ALA A 560 -13.15 29.17 -3.66
CA ALA A 560 -13.80 27.87 -3.51
C ALA A 560 -12.84 26.67 -3.52
N LEU A 561 -11.55 26.89 -3.81
CA LEU A 561 -10.48 25.89 -3.67
C LEU A 561 -9.64 26.11 -2.41
N SER A 562 -10.02 27.09 -1.57
CA SER A 562 -9.35 27.47 -0.32
C SER A 562 -7.82 27.55 -0.48
N PRO A 563 -7.29 28.59 -1.15
CA PRO A 563 -5.88 28.64 -1.55
C PRO A 563 -4.93 28.72 -0.35
N ASP A 564 -5.46 29.12 0.80
CA ASP A 564 -4.76 29.17 2.09
C ASP A 564 -4.73 27.80 2.81
N GLU A 565 -5.48 26.81 2.31
CA GLU A 565 -5.53 25.43 2.80
C GLU A 565 -5.10 24.43 1.70
N PRO A 566 -3.78 24.17 1.55
CA PRO A 566 -3.26 23.26 0.54
C PRO A 566 -3.90 21.87 0.54
N GLN A 567 -4.37 21.38 1.70
CA GLN A 567 -5.04 20.09 1.81
C GLN A 567 -6.37 20.06 1.05
N GLU A 568 -7.17 21.12 1.15
CA GLU A 568 -8.46 21.25 0.45
C GLU A 568 -8.25 21.33 -1.07
N PHE A 569 -7.23 22.09 -1.50
CA PHE A 569 -6.84 22.14 -2.90
C PHE A 569 -6.44 20.75 -3.44
N LEU A 570 -5.65 19.99 -2.67
CA LEU A 570 -5.24 18.62 -3.04
C LEU A 570 -6.42 17.66 -3.12
N ARG A 571 -7.41 17.80 -2.23
CA ARG A 571 -8.65 17.02 -2.24
C ARG A 571 -9.42 17.20 -3.54
N HIS A 572 -9.57 18.43 -4.02
CA HIS A 572 -10.23 18.71 -5.31
C HIS A 572 -9.47 18.19 -6.54
N ILE A 573 -8.16 18.03 -6.44
CA ILE A 573 -7.33 17.41 -7.50
C ILE A 573 -7.31 15.88 -7.40
N GLY A 574 -7.50 15.34 -6.19
CA GLY A 574 -7.59 13.90 -5.87
C GLY A 574 -8.37 13.06 -6.89
N PRO A 575 -9.57 13.49 -7.36
CA PRO A 575 -10.32 12.83 -8.42
C PRO A 575 -9.53 12.42 -9.68
N ALA A 576 -8.47 13.15 -10.05
CA ALA A 576 -7.64 12.86 -11.21
C ALA A 576 -6.55 11.79 -10.97
N PHE A 577 -6.15 11.58 -9.70
CA PHE A 577 -5.03 10.71 -9.34
C PHE A 577 -5.19 9.26 -9.81
N PRO A 578 -6.36 8.61 -9.65
CA PRO A 578 -6.49 7.20 -10.02
C PRO A 578 -6.14 6.91 -11.49
N ILE A 579 -6.70 7.68 -12.43
CA ILE A 579 -6.37 7.50 -13.85
C ILE A 579 -4.96 8.00 -14.16
N PHE A 580 -4.50 9.09 -13.54
CA PHE A 580 -3.12 9.57 -13.69
C PHE A 580 -2.11 8.46 -13.38
N VAL A 581 -2.23 7.81 -12.22
CA VAL A 581 -1.31 6.72 -11.80
C VAL A 581 -1.38 5.53 -12.73
N VAL A 582 -2.56 5.17 -13.24
CA VAL A 582 -2.71 4.09 -14.23
C VAL A 582 -1.98 4.41 -15.53
N VAL A 583 -2.14 5.64 -16.04
CA VAL A 583 -1.48 6.09 -17.27
C VAL A 583 0.04 6.16 -17.08
N VAL A 584 0.51 6.71 -15.96
CA VAL A 584 1.93 6.70 -15.56
C VAL A 584 2.48 5.27 -15.53
N THR A 585 1.77 4.36 -14.88
CA THR A 585 2.18 2.95 -14.76
C THR A 585 2.28 2.30 -16.14
N TYR A 586 1.33 2.57 -17.04
CA TYR A 586 1.40 2.11 -18.42
C TYR A 586 2.59 2.70 -19.17
N GLY A 587 2.91 3.98 -18.95
CA GLY A 587 4.08 4.65 -19.52
C GLY A 587 5.39 4.01 -19.07
N ILE A 588 5.55 3.76 -17.77
CA ILE A 588 6.71 3.04 -17.22
C ILE A 588 6.80 1.63 -17.83
N HIS A 589 5.66 0.93 -17.96
CA HIS A 589 5.61 -0.39 -18.58
C HIS A 589 6.08 -0.34 -20.04
N ALA A 590 5.56 0.59 -20.84
CA ALA A 590 5.90 0.75 -22.24
C ALA A 590 7.38 1.15 -22.43
N ALA A 591 7.87 2.11 -21.64
CA ALA A 591 9.27 2.53 -21.64
C ALA A 591 10.20 1.35 -21.30
N THR A 592 9.89 0.60 -20.24
CA THR A 592 10.66 -0.59 -19.84
C THR A 592 10.67 -1.65 -20.94
N LYS A 593 9.53 -1.91 -21.57
CA LYS A 593 9.43 -2.87 -22.68
C LYS A 593 10.28 -2.45 -23.88
N ASN A 594 10.25 -1.17 -24.25
CA ASN A 594 11.04 -0.64 -25.36
C ASN A 594 12.54 -0.64 -25.06
N LEU A 595 12.94 -0.27 -23.84
CA LEU A 595 14.34 -0.30 -23.40
C LEU A 595 14.90 -1.72 -23.39
N THR A 596 14.14 -2.68 -22.86
CA THR A 596 14.56 -4.09 -22.82
C THR A 596 14.60 -4.75 -24.19
N ALA A 597 13.77 -4.30 -25.14
CA ALA A 597 13.84 -4.74 -26.53
C ALA A 597 15.10 -4.22 -27.25
N ARG A 598 15.53 -3.00 -26.95
CA ARG A 598 16.75 -2.40 -27.54
C ARG A 598 18.04 -2.88 -26.86
N PHE A 599 18.01 -3.16 -25.56
CA PHE A 599 19.18 -3.53 -24.77
C PHE A 599 18.93 -4.84 -24.00
N PRO A 600 19.13 -6.02 -24.62
CA PRO A 600 18.80 -7.31 -24.00
C PRO A 600 19.60 -7.61 -22.73
N ILE A 601 20.78 -7.01 -22.56
CA ILE A 601 21.70 -7.22 -21.42
C ILE A 601 21.17 -6.54 -20.13
N SER A 602 20.26 -5.56 -20.21
CA SER A 602 19.80 -4.77 -19.06
C SER A 602 18.48 -5.23 -18.42
N SER A 603 17.84 -6.28 -18.95
CA SER A 603 16.53 -6.78 -18.48
C SER A 603 16.45 -7.13 -16.99
N PRO A 604 17.43 -7.83 -16.38
CA PRO A 604 17.37 -8.12 -14.94
C PRO A 604 17.60 -6.86 -14.09
N SER A 605 18.52 -5.98 -14.48
CA SER A 605 18.84 -4.74 -13.74
C SER A 605 17.65 -3.79 -13.69
N ILE A 606 16.94 -3.62 -14.81
CA ILE A 606 15.74 -2.76 -14.87
C ILE A 606 14.62 -3.32 -13.97
N LYS A 607 14.45 -4.64 -13.94
CA LYS A 607 13.46 -5.29 -13.05
C LYS A 607 13.82 -5.15 -11.57
N ILE A 608 15.09 -5.33 -11.22
CA ILE A 608 15.56 -5.17 -9.84
C ILE A 608 15.40 -3.72 -9.39
N LEU A 609 15.80 -2.76 -10.23
CA LEU A 609 15.64 -1.34 -9.94
C LEU A 609 14.18 -0.97 -9.76
N GLY A 610 13.30 -1.39 -10.68
CA GLY A 610 11.86 -1.13 -10.56
C GLY A 610 11.24 -1.74 -9.31
N LEU A 611 11.66 -2.95 -8.91
CA LEU A 611 11.22 -3.58 -7.67
C LEU A 611 11.73 -2.82 -6.44
N ALA A 612 13.00 -2.42 -6.43
CA ALA A 612 13.60 -1.66 -5.34
C ALA A 612 12.92 -0.30 -5.19
N SER A 613 12.64 0.41 -6.29
CA SER A 613 11.87 1.66 -6.27
C SER A 613 10.46 1.45 -5.73
N ALA A 614 9.75 0.42 -6.17
CA ALA A 614 8.41 0.12 -5.66
C ALA A 614 8.41 -0.15 -4.15
N ILE A 615 9.39 -0.90 -3.64
CA ILE A 615 9.56 -1.14 -2.21
C ILE A 615 9.87 0.16 -1.48
N TYR A 616 10.83 0.95 -1.98
CA TYR A 616 11.23 2.22 -1.38
C TYR A 616 10.05 3.19 -1.25
N PHE A 617 9.28 3.39 -2.32
CA PHE A 617 8.10 4.26 -2.29
C PHE A 617 7.00 3.71 -1.39
N THR A 618 6.77 2.38 -1.37
CA THR A 618 5.74 1.79 -0.51
C THR A 618 6.12 1.96 0.96
N VAL A 619 7.37 1.66 1.33
CA VAL A 619 7.85 1.81 2.71
C VAL A 619 7.87 3.27 3.13
N GLY A 620 8.33 4.19 2.26
CA GLY A 620 8.30 5.62 2.53
C GLY A 620 6.89 6.15 2.76
N SER A 621 5.93 5.77 1.91
CA SER A 621 4.52 6.13 2.07
C SER A 621 3.91 5.58 3.37
N LEU A 622 4.18 4.32 3.70
CA LEU A 622 3.71 3.72 4.96
C LEU A 622 4.34 4.37 6.19
N TYR A 623 5.59 4.81 6.09
CA TYR A 623 6.26 5.54 7.17
C TYR A 623 5.58 6.90 7.40
N LEU A 624 5.33 7.67 6.34
CA LEU A 624 4.62 8.95 6.44
C LEU A 624 3.20 8.75 7.02
N LEU A 625 2.47 7.75 6.53
CA LEU A 625 1.18 7.38 7.09
C LEU A 625 1.24 6.83 8.51
N ALA A 626 2.39 6.35 9.00
CA ALA A 626 2.52 5.87 10.38
C ALA A 626 2.85 7.01 11.35
N THR A 627 3.28 8.15 10.84
CA THR A 627 3.74 9.31 11.61
C THR A 627 3.23 10.60 10.98
N PRO A 628 1.91 10.77 10.79
CA PRO A 628 1.39 11.85 9.94
C PRO A 628 1.60 13.25 10.52
N GLU A 629 1.96 13.37 11.80
CA GLU A 629 2.13 14.64 12.49
C GLU A 629 3.55 15.22 12.42
N GLU A 630 3.62 16.56 12.40
CA GLU A 630 4.88 17.29 12.29
C GLU A 630 5.84 16.98 13.44
N PHE A 631 5.35 16.85 14.68
CA PHE A 631 6.23 16.59 15.83
C PHE A 631 6.96 15.24 15.75
N HIS A 632 6.43 14.28 14.98
CA HIS A 632 7.09 12.99 14.74
C HIS A 632 8.22 13.08 13.69
N HIS A 633 8.25 14.16 12.92
CA HIS A 633 9.21 14.44 11.85
C HIS A 633 10.18 15.59 12.19
N GLY A 634 9.89 16.37 13.24
CA GLY A 634 10.61 17.58 13.66
C GLY A 634 10.02 18.86 13.05
N ASP A 635 10.37 20.03 13.62
CA ASP A 635 9.79 21.38 13.39
C ASP A 635 9.83 21.95 11.94
N ARG A 636 9.97 21.11 10.90
CA ARG A 636 10.14 21.53 9.50
C ARG A 636 9.40 20.68 8.46
N SER A 637 8.65 19.66 8.84
CA SER A 637 7.99 18.77 7.87
C SER A 637 6.57 19.21 7.49
N GLY A 638 5.91 20.04 8.31
CA GLY A 638 4.46 20.21 8.26
C GLY A 638 3.69 18.94 8.66
N SER A 639 2.44 19.10 9.09
CA SER A 639 1.53 17.97 9.36
C SER A 639 0.84 17.53 8.07
N LEU A 640 0.73 16.20 7.89
CA LEU A 640 -0.10 15.58 6.86
C LEU A 640 -1.59 15.66 7.24
N LEU A 641 -1.93 15.66 8.52
CA LEU A 641 -3.32 15.82 8.94
C LEU A 641 -3.76 17.29 8.81
N ARG A 642 -5.05 17.49 8.57
CA ARG A 642 -5.70 18.81 8.67
C ARG A 642 -5.98 19.13 10.14
N SER A 643 -6.40 20.36 10.43
CA SER A 643 -6.90 20.74 11.76
C SER A 643 -8.15 19.99 12.24
N ASP A 644 -8.73 19.12 11.41
CA ASP A 644 -9.89 18.29 11.75
C ASP A 644 -9.50 17.13 12.68
N ILE A 645 -10.48 16.50 13.34
CA ILE A 645 -10.21 15.31 14.14
C ILE A 645 -10.09 14.10 13.20
N TYR A 646 -9.07 13.26 13.40
CA TYR A 646 -8.93 11.99 12.69
C TYR A 646 -9.00 10.84 13.69
N VAL A 647 -9.81 9.82 13.39
CA VAL A 647 -9.94 8.64 14.24
C VAL A 647 -9.78 7.36 13.45
N ASN A 648 -9.44 6.28 14.15
CA ASN A 648 -9.47 4.94 13.60
C ASN A 648 -10.92 4.44 13.52
N ALA A 649 -11.23 3.58 12.54
CA ALA A 649 -12.58 3.04 12.41
C ALA A 649 -13.04 2.24 13.64
N ASP A 650 -12.12 1.54 14.33
CA ASP A 650 -12.45 0.81 15.56
C ASP A 650 -13.03 1.74 16.64
N THR A 651 -12.47 2.94 16.80
CA THR A 651 -12.99 3.97 17.70
C THR A 651 -14.42 4.35 17.37
N LEU A 652 -14.73 4.55 16.08
CA LEU A 652 -16.08 4.92 15.63
C LEU A 652 -17.13 3.85 15.97
N TRP A 653 -16.76 2.57 15.89
CA TRP A 653 -17.66 1.46 16.17
C TRP A 653 -17.78 1.12 17.66
N THR A 654 -16.72 1.34 18.43
CA THR A 654 -16.69 1.08 19.89
C THR A 654 -17.26 2.22 20.71
N HIS A 655 -17.18 3.45 20.19
CA HIS A 655 -17.72 4.66 20.82
C HIS A 655 -18.72 5.36 19.87
N PRO A 656 -19.80 4.68 19.46
CA PRO A 656 -20.73 5.23 18.48
C PRO A 656 -21.45 6.45 19.04
N ILE A 657 -21.60 7.47 18.21
CA ILE A 657 -22.50 8.61 18.44
C ILE A 657 -23.71 8.48 17.51
N THR A 658 -24.90 8.56 18.09
CA THR A 658 -26.16 8.56 17.33
C THR A 658 -26.27 9.87 16.58
N LEU A 659 -26.65 9.80 15.31
CA LEU A 659 -26.85 11.01 14.54
C LEU A 659 -28.20 11.64 14.93
N PRO A 660 -28.29 12.97 15.02
CA PRO A 660 -29.58 13.62 15.11
C PRO A 660 -30.36 13.28 13.83
N CYS A 661 -31.69 13.23 13.91
CA CYS A 661 -32.54 13.22 12.74
C CYS A 661 -33.25 14.58 12.64
N PRO A 662 -32.60 15.60 12.02
CA PRO A 662 -33.16 16.95 11.87
C PRO A 662 -34.56 17.00 11.25
N PRO A 663 -34.95 16.08 10.34
CA PRO A 663 -36.32 16.03 9.82
C PRO A 663 -37.33 15.28 10.71
N CYS A 664 -36.87 14.45 11.66
CA CYS A 664 -37.74 13.56 12.45
C CYS A 664 -38.24 14.16 13.77
N THR A 665 -37.60 15.22 14.29
CA THR A 665 -37.93 15.73 15.62
C THR A 665 -39.01 16.81 15.54
N GLU A 666 -40.23 16.48 15.96
CA GLU A 666 -41.35 17.42 16.13
C GLU A 666 -41.10 18.48 17.24
N SER A 667 -40.01 18.36 18.01
CA SER A 667 -39.77 19.12 19.23
C SER A 667 -38.31 19.53 19.44
N GLY A 668 -37.79 20.40 18.57
CA GLY A 668 -36.54 21.13 18.82
C GLY A 668 -35.88 21.67 17.56
N GLN A 669 -35.37 22.90 17.62
CA GLN A 669 -34.40 23.37 16.65
C GLN A 669 -33.10 22.59 16.91
N TRP A 670 -32.80 21.58 16.09
CA TRP A 670 -31.46 21.02 16.06
C TRP A 670 -30.50 22.09 15.56
N ASP A 671 -29.48 22.40 16.36
CA ASP A 671 -28.38 23.28 15.95
C ASP A 671 -27.22 22.42 15.44
N PHE A 672 -26.92 22.61 14.16
CA PHE A 672 -25.80 21.98 13.47
C PHE A 672 -24.46 22.24 14.17
N LEU A 673 -24.22 23.48 14.61
CA LEU A 673 -22.96 23.87 15.24
C LEU A 673 -22.81 23.26 16.63
N ASP A 674 -23.91 23.14 17.38
CA ASP A 674 -23.90 22.49 18.69
C ASP A 674 -23.57 21.00 18.55
N PHE A 675 -24.22 20.31 17.61
CA PHE A 675 -23.92 18.89 17.40
C PHE A 675 -22.52 18.67 16.80
N ARG A 676 -22.01 19.59 15.98
CA ARG A 676 -20.60 19.54 15.54
C ARG A 676 -19.64 19.60 16.74
N ASN A 677 -19.88 20.51 17.67
CA ASN A 677 -19.05 20.64 18.86
C ASN A 677 -19.17 19.39 19.74
N GLU A 678 -20.36 18.84 19.91
CA GLU A 678 -20.59 17.57 20.61
C GLU A 678 -19.81 16.41 19.96
N LEU A 679 -19.91 16.28 18.63
CA LEU A 679 -19.19 15.26 17.86
C LEU A 679 -17.67 15.39 18.05
N PHE A 680 -17.15 16.61 17.98
CA PHE A 680 -15.73 16.87 18.16
C PHE A 680 -15.28 16.61 19.59
N ASP A 681 -16.04 17.06 20.59
CA ASP A 681 -15.72 16.79 21.99
C ASP A 681 -15.77 15.29 22.31
N HIS A 682 -16.72 14.56 21.72
CA HIS A 682 -16.85 13.10 21.86
C HIS A 682 -15.63 12.34 21.32
N TYR A 683 -15.09 12.75 20.17
CA TYR A 683 -13.97 12.08 19.54
C TYR A 683 -12.58 12.67 19.84
N ARG A 684 -12.48 13.84 20.49
CA ARG A 684 -11.21 14.53 20.76
C ARG A 684 -10.20 13.67 21.51
N ALA A 685 -10.65 12.82 22.43
CA ALA A 685 -9.78 11.94 23.21
C ALA A 685 -9.10 10.83 22.36
N TYR A 686 -9.59 10.60 21.14
CA TYR A 686 -9.12 9.57 20.23
C TYR A 686 -8.45 10.14 18.97
N ASP A 687 -8.19 11.44 18.95
CA ASP A 687 -7.63 12.11 17.80
C ASP A 687 -6.21 11.60 17.49
N ALA A 688 -6.02 11.16 16.25
CA ALA A 688 -4.78 10.61 15.73
C ALA A 688 -3.65 11.64 15.68
N HIS A 689 -3.95 12.94 15.80
CA HIS A 689 -2.94 13.98 16.05
C HIS A 689 -2.11 13.75 17.31
N SER A 690 -2.63 12.98 18.27
CA SER A 690 -1.97 12.72 19.55
C SER A 690 -1.65 11.24 19.77
N SER A 691 -1.90 10.38 18.78
CA SER A 691 -1.78 8.92 18.89
C SER A 691 -0.93 8.31 17.78
N SER A 692 -0.16 7.29 18.13
CA SER A 692 0.62 6.47 17.19
C SER A 692 -0.11 5.20 16.73
N ASP A 693 -1.39 5.03 17.04
CA ASP A 693 -2.18 3.83 16.70
C ASP A 693 -2.22 3.55 15.19
N GLY A 694 -2.16 4.59 14.35
CA GLY A 694 -2.06 4.49 12.90
C GLY A 694 -0.89 3.60 12.42
N ALA A 695 0.21 3.55 13.18
CA ALA A 695 1.41 2.78 12.83
C ALA A 695 1.17 1.27 12.74
N ALA A 696 0.23 0.74 13.54
CA ALA A 696 -0.14 -0.67 13.49
C ALA A 696 -0.80 -1.04 12.15
N TYR A 697 -1.74 -0.21 11.69
CA TYR A 697 -2.41 -0.39 10.40
C TYR A 697 -1.42 -0.32 9.24
N GLN A 698 -0.46 0.61 9.30
CA GLN A 698 0.57 0.74 8.25
C GLN A 698 1.55 -0.43 8.25
N THR A 699 1.94 -0.94 9.42
CA THR A 699 2.79 -2.14 9.53
C THR A 699 2.11 -3.37 8.93
N LEU A 700 0.84 -3.58 9.25
CA LEU A 700 0.02 -4.65 8.67
C LEU A 700 -0.16 -4.49 7.16
N THR A 701 -0.35 -3.26 6.69
CA THR A 701 -0.45 -2.94 5.27
C THR A 701 0.85 -3.30 4.55
N GLY A 702 2.00 -2.97 5.14
CA GLY A 702 3.32 -3.34 4.62
C GLY A 702 3.52 -4.86 4.52
N LEU A 703 3.07 -5.61 5.53
CA LEU A 703 3.11 -7.08 5.50
C LEU A 703 2.27 -7.65 4.36
N LEU A 704 1.02 -7.18 4.20
CA LEU A 704 0.15 -7.62 3.11
C LEU A 704 0.68 -7.20 1.73
N ALA A 705 1.29 -6.02 1.62
CA ALA A 705 1.94 -5.56 0.40
C ALA A 705 3.11 -6.48 0.03
N ALA A 706 3.96 -6.85 0.99
CA ALA A 706 5.08 -7.76 0.78
C ALA A 706 4.63 -9.18 0.38
N LEU A 707 3.60 -9.71 1.06
CA LEU A 707 3.02 -11.01 0.75
C LEU A 707 2.38 -11.03 -0.64
N GLY A 708 1.56 -10.02 -0.96
CA GLY A 708 0.90 -9.90 -2.26
C GLY A 708 1.90 -9.67 -3.40
N LEU A 709 2.99 -8.91 -3.17
CA LEU A 709 4.06 -8.72 -4.15
C LEU A 709 4.81 -10.03 -4.41
N THR A 710 5.09 -10.80 -3.35
CA THR A 710 5.69 -12.14 -3.47
C THR A 710 4.81 -13.07 -4.31
N ALA A 711 3.50 -13.04 -4.07
CA ALA A 711 2.52 -13.78 -4.86
C ALA A 711 2.50 -13.29 -6.33
N ALA A 712 2.52 -11.98 -6.56
CA ALA A 712 2.57 -11.38 -7.89
C ALA A 712 3.83 -11.81 -8.65
N LEU A 713 4.99 -11.83 -8.01
CA LEU A 713 6.24 -12.28 -8.61
C LEU A 713 6.21 -13.78 -8.94
N ALA A 714 5.53 -14.61 -8.15
CA ALA A 714 5.40 -16.04 -8.40
C ALA A 714 4.46 -16.39 -9.57
N THR A 715 3.50 -15.53 -9.89
CA THR A 715 2.62 -15.70 -11.07
C THR A 715 3.31 -15.40 -12.41
N THR A 716 4.55 -14.91 -12.42
CA THR A 716 5.23 -14.39 -13.64
C THR A 716 5.62 -15.45 -14.69
N ARG A 717 5.27 -16.73 -14.53
CA ARG A 717 5.51 -17.72 -15.60
C ARG A 717 4.47 -17.56 -16.70
N ARG A 718 4.97 -17.13 -17.87
CA ARG A 718 4.33 -16.87 -19.17
C ARG A 718 2.82 -16.67 -19.05
N PRO A 719 2.28 -15.45 -19.29
CA PRO A 719 0.87 -15.37 -19.62
C PRO A 719 0.67 -16.42 -20.71
N ARG A 720 -0.20 -17.41 -20.46
CA ARG A 720 -0.91 -17.98 -21.59
C ARG A 720 -1.43 -16.72 -22.26
N PRO A 721 -0.95 -16.36 -23.47
CA PRO A 721 -1.59 -15.26 -24.16
C PRO A 721 -3.07 -15.57 -24.05
N TRP A 722 -3.83 -14.62 -23.52
CA TRP A 722 -5.27 -14.69 -23.48
C TRP A 722 -5.67 -14.56 -24.95
N ILE A 723 -5.32 -15.59 -25.74
CA ILE A 723 -5.61 -15.76 -27.14
C ILE A 723 -7.12 -15.83 -27.10
N ASN A 724 -7.72 -14.80 -27.70
CA ASN A 724 -9.11 -14.80 -28.11
C ASN A 724 -9.50 -16.24 -28.45
N ASN A 725 -10.42 -16.82 -27.68
CA ASN A 725 -11.08 -18.04 -28.14
C ASN A 725 -11.68 -17.80 -29.54
N ASP A 726 -11.97 -16.55 -29.91
CA ASP A 726 -12.37 -16.13 -31.25
C ASP A 726 -11.26 -16.31 -32.32
N GLN A 727 -9.96 -16.19 -31.99
CA GLN A 727 -8.89 -16.53 -32.95
C GLN A 727 -8.73 -18.04 -33.11
N ARG A 728 -9.02 -18.83 -32.06
CA ARG A 728 -9.08 -20.29 -32.19
C ARG A 728 -10.30 -20.76 -32.97
N HIS A 729 -11.45 -20.10 -32.83
CA HIS A 729 -12.62 -20.38 -33.66
C HIS A 729 -12.39 -19.97 -35.11
N ASN A 730 -11.84 -18.79 -35.38
CA ASN A 730 -11.55 -18.38 -36.76
C ASN A 730 -10.46 -19.25 -37.43
N GLN A 731 -9.48 -19.77 -36.67
CA GLN A 731 -8.53 -20.75 -37.21
C GLN A 731 -9.11 -22.16 -37.35
N ALA A 732 -10.10 -22.54 -36.53
CA ALA A 732 -10.81 -23.80 -36.71
C ALA A 732 -11.75 -23.76 -37.91
N ASP A 733 -12.45 -22.63 -38.10
CA ASP A 733 -13.38 -22.39 -39.23
C ASP A 733 -12.63 -22.21 -40.56
N GLN A 734 -11.42 -21.65 -40.56
CA GLN A 734 -10.55 -21.66 -41.74
C GLN A 734 -10.03 -23.06 -42.08
N LYS A 735 -9.85 -23.94 -41.09
CA LYS A 735 -9.40 -25.31 -41.32
C LYS A 735 -10.50 -26.23 -41.85
N THR A 736 -11.75 -25.99 -41.48
CA THR A 736 -12.90 -26.74 -42.01
C THR A 736 -13.26 -26.30 -43.43
N THR A 737 -13.07 -25.02 -43.79
CA THR A 737 -13.29 -24.55 -45.17
C THR A 737 -12.21 -24.97 -46.16
N GLU A 738 -10.98 -25.25 -45.72
CA GLU A 738 -9.94 -25.83 -46.60
C GLU A 738 -10.14 -27.35 -46.84
N THR A 739 -10.76 -28.08 -45.92
CA THR A 739 -11.04 -29.52 -46.11
C THR A 739 -12.25 -29.79 -47.02
N ASP A 740 -13.22 -28.89 -47.10
CA ASP A 740 -14.40 -29.06 -47.99
C ASP A 740 -14.11 -28.70 -49.47
N HIS A 741 -12.88 -28.35 -49.81
CA HIS A 741 -12.43 -28.12 -51.20
C HIS A 741 -11.45 -29.18 -51.71
N GLN A 742 -11.31 -30.32 -51.01
CA GLN A 742 -10.44 -31.43 -51.45
C GLN A 742 -11.14 -32.79 -51.62
N ASP A 743 -12.47 -32.85 -51.59
CA ASP A 743 -13.24 -34.07 -51.94
C ASP A 743 -14.09 -33.89 -53.21
#